data_AF-A0A0N1GR30-F1
#
_entry.id   AF-A0A0N1GR30-F1
#
_cell.length_a   1.000
_cell.length_b   1.000
_cell.length_c   1.000
_cell.angle_alpha   90.00
_cell.angle_beta   90.00
_cell.angle_gamma   90.00
#
_symmetry.space_group_name_H-M   'P 1'
#
loop_
_entity.id
_entity.type
_entity.pdbx_description
1 polymer ?
#
loop_
_entity_poly.entity_id
_entity_poly.type
_entity_poly.pdbx_seq_one_letter_code
_entity_poly.pdbx_strand_id
1 'polypeptide(L)'
;MVEIGADGRTWLLSGTASSYALRLTERDELLHLHWGARIALADAEALATLPGPHSSSFESGLDGREEYPVEGGPRFVRPALSVRTDERRGTEWTFETYEADGGELRLRFRDAPLTITLHYRMRDDVVERWVSLANDADGAPVELLRADSATWTLPEREDWRLSQLHGRWAAESRLVGSGLTYGEKIIGSRRGHTGHQHLPWVALETDATEERGEVYGCALAWSGSWRMAVAQLSDARVQITGGAGYDDSGLLRLAAGESFTTPVFAGLWTDGGLGGASRAWHAYQRTYVIPDADQDRPVLYNSWEATQFDISEEQQGTLARRAAAMGVELFVVDDGWFGARVNDRAGLGDWTPNPDRFPNGLKPLADYVHALGMRFGIWVEPEMINADSDLYRAHPDWVQFQPGRRRTEFRNQLVLNLAREDVQEYLWERLDTLLSSAPIDYVKWDFNRCFTDAGWPEDPYPQRLWVDHVRALYALFDRLRAAHPGVAFESCSGGGGRIDLGVLSRTDQVWTSDNTDPLDRLAIQHGFSQVHPARVMAAWVTDSPNNQLNGRVSSLRFRFVSAMAGVLGVGGDLTRWSEEELAEAGEWVALYKEIRPVVQHGDLYRLRPPAGGLSAVQYVRGDESVVLAWLQAQHYGEAAPALRLRGLDPAATYECRETGEVHRGAVLLHHGLRTGLRGDFDAKVVRLRRI
;
A
#
# COMPACT_ATOMS: atom_id res chain seq x y z
N MET A 1 -17.77 4.78 -17.89
CA MET A 1 -19.17 4.61 -18.38
C MET A 1 -19.38 3.14 -18.67
N VAL A 2 -20.56 2.58 -18.39
CA VAL A 2 -20.90 1.19 -18.76
C VAL A 2 -21.86 1.23 -19.94
N GLU A 3 -21.46 0.61 -21.05
CA GLU A 3 -22.26 0.47 -22.26
C GLU A 3 -22.64 -1.02 -22.42
N ILE A 4 -23.84 -1.28 -22.93
CA ILE A 4 -24.42 -2.62 -23.01
C ILE A 4 -24.80 -2.90 -24.47
N GLY A 5 -24.33 -4.04 -24.98
CA GLY A 5 -24.60 -4.50 -26.33
C GLY A 5 -26.08 -4.79 -26.58
N ALA A 6 -26.46 -4.85 -27.85
CA ALA A 6 -27.84 -5.11 -28.25
C ALA A 6 -28.35 -6.50 -27.82
N ASP A 7 -27.44 -7.44 -27.56
CA ASP A 7 -27.73 -8.77 -27.02
C ASP A 7 -28.04 -8.77 -25.51
N GLY A 8 -27.80 -7.65 -24.81
CA GLY A 8 -27.90 -7.55 -23.36
C GLY A 8 -26.90 -8.42 -22.60
N ARG A 9 -25.86 -8.93 -23.28
CA ARG A 9 -24.90 -9.92 -22.79
C ARG A 9 -23.45 -9.56 -23.08
N THR A 10 -23.21 -8.46 -23.80
CA THR A 10 -21.88 -7.88 -24.00
C THR A 10 -21.82 -6.55 -23.24
N TRP A 11 -20.80 -6.36 -22.40
CA TRP A 11 -20.63 -5.14 -21.61
C TRP A 11 -19.27 -4.51 -21.88
N LEU A 12 -19.25 -3.19 -22.00
CA LEU A 12 -18.05 -2.39 -22.17
C LEU A 12 -17.96 -1.34 -21.06
N LEU A 13 -16.88 -1.39 -20.28
CA LEU A 13 -16.50 -0.36 -19.34
C LEU A 13 -15.45 0.54 -19.99
N SER A 14 -15.80 1.81 -20.20
CA SER A 14 -14.93 2.79 -20.86
C SER A 14 -14.34 3.77 -19.85
N GLY A 15 -13.01 3.86 -19.84
CA GLY A 15 -12.20 4.86 -19.14
C GLY A 15 -11.86 6.07 -20.01
N THR A 16 -10.79 6.78 -19.66
CA THR A 16 -10.30 7.93 -20.43
C THR A 16 -9.55 7.45 -21.67
N ALA A 17 -8.53 6.61 -21.47
CA ALA A 17 -7.67 6.04 -22.49
C ALA A 17 -7.84 4.51 -22.63
N SER A 18 -8.45 3.83 -21.66
CA SER A 18 -8.61 2.38 -21.64
C SER A 18 -10.06 1.91 -21.75
N SER A 19 -10.24 0.63 -22.04
CA SER A 19 -11.53 -0.04 -21.98
C SER A 19 -11.39 -1.48 -21.48
N TYR A 20 -12.45 -1.99 -20.88
CA TYR A 20 -12.57 -3.36 -20.41
C TYR A 20 -13.89 -3.94 -20.92
N ALA A 21 -13.83 -5.05 -21.65
CA ALA A 21 -15.00 -5.68 -22.24
C ALA A 21 -15.11 -7.16 -21.88
N LEU A 22 -16.33 -7.60 -21.63
CA LEU A 22 -16.68 -8.97 -21.29
C LEU A 22 -18.01 -9.37 -21.92
N ARG A 23 -18.25 -10.67 -22.03
CA ARG A 23 -19.49 -11.23 -22.57
C ARG A 23 -19.93 -12.48 -21.84
N LEU A 24 -21.24 -12.63 -21.71
CA LEU A 24 -21.89 -13.87 -21.29
C LEU A 24 -22.38 -14.67 -22.51
N THR A 25 -22.02 -15.95 -22.60
CA THR A 25 -22.52 -16.85 -23.66
C THR A 25 -23.93 -17.36 -23.34
N GLU A 26 -24.58 -18.02 -24.32
CA GLU A 26 -25.86 -18.71 -24.10
C GLU A 26 -25.79 -19.90 -23.12
N ARG A 27 -24.57 -20.30 -22.71
CA ARG A 27 -24.32 -21.37 -21.73
C ARG A 27 -23.90 -20.82 -20.37
N ASP A 28 -24.13 -19.53 -20.13
CA ASP A 28 -23.73 -18.82 -18.92
C ASP A 28 -22.22 -18.88 -18.63
N GLU A 29 -21.40 -18.96 -19.69
CA GLU A 29 -19.94 -18.83 -19.61
C GLU A 29 -19.59 -17.34 -19.71
N LEU A 30 -18.90 -16.79 -18.70
CA LEU A 30 -18.51 -15.39 -18.67
C LEU A 30 -17.08 -15.21 -19.21
N LEU A 31 -16.97 -14.71 -20.43
CA LEU A 31 -15.73 -14.61 -21.18
C LEU A 31 -15.18 -13.17 -21.19
N HIS A 32 -13.87 -13.08 -21.05
CA HIS A 32 -13.09 -11.88 -21.29
C HIS A 32 -12.99 -11.59 -22.78
N LEU A 33 -13.23 -10.33 -23.19
CA LEU A 33 -13.09 -9.91 -24.58
C LEU A 33 -11.91 -8.96 -24.79
N HIS A 34 -11.74 -7.96 -23.93
CA HIS A 34 -10.74 -6.91 -24.12
C HIS A 34 -10.32 -6.25 -22.81
N TRP A 35 -9.02 -6.02 -22.67
CA TRP A 35 -8.46 -5.09 -21.69
C TRP A 35 -7.28 -4.37 -22.35
N GLY A 36 -7.39 -3.05 -22.52
CA GLY A 36 -6.35 -2.29 -23.19
C GLY A 36 -6.84 -0.93 -23.66
N ALA A 37 -6.30 -0.47 -24.80
CA ALA A 37 -6.68 0.78 -25.44
C ALA A 37 -8.19 0.91 -25.63
N ARG A 38 -8.69 2.15 -25.59
CA ARG A 38 -10.12 2.43 -25.72
C ARG A 38 -10.69 1.91 -27.05
N ILE A 39 -11.82 1.20 -26.96
CA ILE A 39 -12.58 0.68 -28.11
C ILE A 39 -14.04 1.14 -28.03
N ALA A 40 -14.79 1.05 -29.12
CA ALA A 40 -16.23 1.30 -29.13
C ALA A 40 -17.02 0.03 -28.77
N LEU A 41 -18.28 0.19 -28.34
CA LEU A 41 -19.17 -0.95 -28.07
C LEU A 41 -19.31 -1.89 -29.28
N ALA A 42 -19.39 -1.33 -30.48
CA ALA A 42 -19.46 -2.11 -31.73
C ALA A 42 -18.21 -2.98 -31.95
N ASP A 43 -17.03 -2.54 -31.48
CA ASP A 43 -15.80 -3.35 -31.55
C ASP A 43 -15.87 -4.50 -30.55
N ALA A 44 -16.40 -4.27 -29.35
CA ALA A 44 -16.64 -5.33 -28.37
C ALA A 44 -17.66 -6.37 -28.87
N GLU A 45 -18.74 -5.92 -29.53
CA GLU A 45 -19.71 -6.79 -30.19
C GLU A 45 -19.08 -7.57 -31.36
N ALA A 46 -18.16 -6.95 -32.12
CA ALA A 46 -17.42 -7.65 -33.16
C ALA A 46 -16.51 -8.74 -32.57
N LEU A 47 -15.76 -8.43 -31.50
CA LEU A 47 -14.92 -9.39 -30.77
C LEU A 47 -15.75 -10.57 -30.23
N ALA A 48 -16.93 -10.28 -29.70
CA ALA A 48 -17.88 -11.28 -29.23
C ALA A 48 -18.25 -12.29 -30.33
N THR A 49 -18.36 -11.86 -31.59
CA THR A 49 -18.75 -12.74 -32.71
C THR A 49 -17.60 -13.56 -33.31
N LEU A 50 -16.36 -13.28 -32.91
CA LEU A 50 -15.22 -14.04 -33.40
C LEU A 50 -15.30 -15.51 -32.98
N PRO A 51 -14.88 -16.44 -33.85
CA PRO A 51 -14.83 -17.84 -33.48
C PRO A 51 -13.86 -18.03 -32.31
N GLY A 52 -14.26 -18.87 -31.36
CA GLY A 52 -13.39 -19.32 -30.28
C GLY A 52 -12.13 -20.04 -30.82
N PRO A 53 -11.13 -20.27 -29.97
CA PRO A 53 -9.95 -21.02 -30.37
C PRO A 53 -10.36 -22.45 -30.73
N HIS A 54 -9.51 -23.12 -31.50
CA HIS A 54 -9.71 -24.53 -31.78
C HIS A 54 -9.65 -25.35 -30.47
N SER A 55 -10.79 -25.83 -29.99
CA SER A 55 -10.86 -26.77 -28.86
C SER A 55 -10.63 -28.20 -29.36
N SER A 56 -9.75 -28.95 -28.70
CA SER A 56 -9.62 -30.40 -28.92
C SER A 56 -10.41 -31.16 -27.84
N SER A 57 -10.61 -32.47 -27.98
CA SER A 57 -11.22 -33.29 -26.92
C SER A 57 -10.40 -33.35 -25.63
N PHE A 58 -9.19 -32.79 -25.61
CA PHE A 58 -8.27 -32.79 -24.48
C PHE A 58 -7.98 -31.39 -23.90
N GLU A 59 -8.51 -30.33 -24.52
CA GLU A 59 -8.23 -28.93 -24.14
C GLU A 59 -9.55 -28.16 -24.00
N SER A 60 -9.69 -27.37 -22.94
CA SER A 60 -10.88 -26.55 -22.74
C SER A 60 -10.83 -25.26 -23.55
N GLY A 61 -11.95 -24.90 -24.17
CA GLY A 61 -12.14 -23.58 -24.78
C GLY A 61 -12.35 -22.44 -23.78
N LEU A 62 -12.50 -22.74 -22.49
CA LEU A 62 -12.72 -21.76 -21.42
C LEU A 62 -11.42 -21.33 -20.72
N ASP A 63 -10.44 -22.22 -20.70
CA ASP A 63 -9.16 -21.99 -20.02
C ASP A 63 -8.47 -20.73 -20.57
N GLY A 64 -8.06 -19.84 -19.66
CA GLY A 64 -7.41 -18.59 -20.03
C GLY A 64 -8.34 -17.48 -20.51
N ARG A 65 -9.66 -17.71 -20.59
CA ARG A 65 -10.61 -16.77 -21.19
C ARG A 65 -11.71 -16.32 -20.27
N GLU A 66 -11.99 -17.07 -19.21
CA GLU A 66 -13.06 -16.69 -18.29
C GLU A 66 -12.66 -15.49 -17.43
N GLU A 67 -13.64 -14.61 -17.21
CA GLU A 67 -13.54 -13.50 -16.28
C GLU A 67 -13.34 -13.98 -14.84
N TYR A 68 -13.96 -15.10 -14.47
CA TYR A 68 -13.94 -15.60 -13.12
C TYR A 68 -14.08 -17.13 -13.11
N PRO A 69 -12.97 -17.87 -13.32
CA PRO A 69 -13.01 -19.33 -13.44
C PRO A 69 -13.42 -19.96 -12.10
N VAL A 70 -14.46 -20.77 -12.11
CA VAL A 70 -14.92 -21.52 -10.93
C VAL A 70 -14.34 -22.95 -10.94
N GLU A 71 -14.23 -23.60 -9.78
CA GLU A 71 -13.88 -25.02 -9.73
C GLU A 71 -15.06 -25.87 -10.23
N GLY A 72 -14.91 -26.58 -11.34
CA GLY A 72 -15.95 -27.44 -11.90
C GLY A 72 -16.11 -27.29 -13.42
N GLY A 73 -16.75 -28.28 -14.05
CA GLY A 73 -16.88 -28.34 -15.51
C GLY A 73 -15.53 -28.54 -16.22
N PRO A 74 -15.42 -28.18 -17.51
CA PRO A 74 -14.19 -28.29 -18.28
C PRO A 74 -13.25 -27.11 -17.99
N ARG A 75 -12.88 -26.87 -16.73
CA ARG A 75 -11.96 -25.79 -16.34
C ARG A 75 -10.75 -26.39 -15.66
N PHE A 76 -9.57 -26.16 -16.22
CA PHE A 76 -8.31 -26.73 -15.74
C PHE A 76 -7.28 -25.67 -15.36
N VAL A 77 -7.60 -24.39 -15.55
CA VAL A 77 -6.87 -23.26 -14.94
C VAL A 77 -7.12 -23.17 -13.44
N ARG A 78 -6.30 -22.37 -12.75
CA ARG A 78 -6.52 -22.04 -11.35
C ARG A 78 -7.91 -21.42 -11.15
N PRO A 79 -8.79 -22.04 -10.34
CA PRO A 79 -10.10 -21.46 -10.06
C PRO A 79 -9.94 -20.25 -9.13
N ALA A 80 -10.66 -19.17 -9.45
CA ALA A 80 -10.87 -18.01 -8.61
C ALA A 80 -11.86 -18.32 -7.47
N LEU A 81 -12.86 -19.17 -7.71
CA LEU A 81 -13.82 -19.62 -6.70
C LEU A 81 -13.78 -21.13 -6.54
N SER A 82 -13.64 -21.59 -5.30
CA SER A 82 -13.77 -23.00 -4.93
C SER A 82 -14.58 -23.08 -3.64
N VAL A 83 -15.68 -23.82 -3.71
CA VAL A 83 -16.61 -23.99 -2.59
C VAL A 83 -16.85 -25.47 -2.31
N ARG A 84 -17.21 -25.77 -1.07
CA ARG A 84 -17.55 -27.11 -0.62
C ARG A 84 -18.79 -27.07 0.27
N THR A 85 -19.74 -27.95 -0.01
CA THR A 85 -20.83 -28.32 0.89
C THR A 85 -20.62 -29.77 1.34
N ASP A 86 -21.52 -30.29 2.18
CA ASP A 86 -21.49 -31.71 2.56
C ASP A 86 -21.73 -32.66 1.38
N GLU A 87 -22.39 -32.19 0.32
CA GLU A 87 -22.81 -32.99 -0.83
C GLU A 87 -21.84 -32.91 -2.01
N ARG A 88 -21.19 -31.75 -2.20
CA ARG A 88 -20.40 -31.46 -3.40
C ARG A 88 -19.26 -30.48 -3.17
N ARG A 89 -18.32 -30.51 -4.10
CA ARG A 89 -17.25 -29.53 -4.24
C ARG A 89 -17.27 -28.96 -5.65
N GLY A 90 -17.00 -27.67 -5.76
CA GLY A 90 -17.06 -26.91 -7.01
C GLY A 90 -18.37 -26.13 -7.15
N THR A 91 -18.49 -25.44 -8.27
CA THR A 91 -19.58 -24.53 -8.58
C THR A 91 -20.10 -24.81 -9.99
N GLU A 92 -21.42 -24.95 -10.12
CA GLU A 92 -22.13 -24.98 -11.39
C GLU A 92 -23.16 -23.85 -11.38
N TRP A 93 -22.71 -22.66 -11.76
CA TRP A 93 -23.56 -21.48 -11.68
C TRP A 93 -24.48 -21.32 -12.90
N THR A 94 -25.53 -20.54 -12.72
CA THR A 94 -26.42 -20.06 -13.77
C THR A 94 -26.55 -18.55 -13.65
N PHE A 95 -26.65 -17.85 -14.77
CA PHE A 95 -26.81 -16.40 -14.75
C PHE A 95 -28.25 -16.02 -14.40
N GLU A 96 -28.43 -15.08 -13.46
CA GLU A 96 -29.75 -14.60 -13.07
C GLU A 96 -30.08 -13.24 -13.70
N THR A 97 -29.20 -12.25 -13.50
CA THR A 97 -29.44 -10.87 -13.92
C THR A 97 -28.16 -10.04 -13.91
N TYR A 98 -28.20 -8.89 -14.57
CA TYR A 98 -27.21 -7.83 -14.41
C TYR A 98 -27.87 -6.53 -13.94
N GLU A 99 -27.08 -5.68 -13.29
CA GLU A 99 -27.42 -4.31 -12.94
C GLU A 99 -26.26 -3.39 -13.37
N ALA A 100 -26.56 -2.25 -13.98
CA ALA A 100 -25.55 -1.27 -14.39
C ALA A 100 -25.99 0.14 -13.97
N ASP A 101 -25.34 0.68 -12.94
CA ASP A 101 -25.62 2.01 -12.40
C ASP A 101 -24.34 2.66 -11.87
N GLY A 102 -24.27 3.99 -11.89
CA GLY A 102 -23.17 4.73 -11.25
C GLY A 102 -21.76 4.41 -11.77
N GLY A 103 -21.61 3.80 -12.95
CA GLY A 103 -20.32 3.34 -13.47
C GLY A 103 -19.87 1.97 -12.94
N GLU A 104 -20.74 1.27 -12.20
CA GLU A 104 -20.57 -0.10 -11.73
C GLU A 104 -21.46 -1.06 -12.54
N LEU A 105 -20.91 -2.21 -12.90
CA LEU A 105 -21.62 -3.36 -13.47
C LEU A 105 -21.62 -4.48 -12.42
N ARG A 106 -22.79 -5.01 -12.11
CA ARG A 106 -23.00 -6.15 -11.21
C ARG A 106 -23.60 -7.30 -11.99
N LEU A 107 -22.95 -8.45 -11.99
CA LEU A 107 -23.45 -9.67 -12.65
C LEU A 107 -23.77 -10.70 -11.56
N ARG A 108 -25.04 -11.12 -11.49
CA ARG A 108 -25.53 -12.05 -10.47
C ARG A 108 -25.68 -13.45 -11.07
N PHE A 109 -25.09 -14.42 -10.39
CA PHE A 109 -25.12 -15.83 -10.71
C PHE A 109 -25.61 -16.65 -9.51
N ARG A 110 -26.08 -17.86 -9.79
CA ARG A 110 -26.70 -18.74 -8.81
C ARG A 110 -26.20 -20.17 -8.92
N ASP A 111 -25.75 -20.71 -7.79
CA ASP A 111 -25.53 -22.15 -7.57
C ASP A 111 -26.03 -22.49 -6.16
N ALA A 112 -27.32 -22.79 -6.04
CA ALA A 112 -28.01 -22.86 -4.76
C ALA A 112 -27.26 -23.76 -3.74
N PRO A 113 -27.12 -23.33 -2.48
CA PRO A 113 -27.75 -22.17 -1.85
C PRO A 113 -26.95 -20.86 -2.00
N LEU A 114 -25.92 -20.82 -2.86
CA LEU A 114 -25.01 -19.69 -2.99
C LEU A 114 -25.44 -18.75 -4.13
N THR A 115 -25.56 -17.46 -3.80
CA THR A 115 -25.63 -16.38 -4.77
C THR A 115 -24.25 -15.73 -4.91
N ILE A 116 -23.79 -15.58 -6.15
CA ILE A 116 -22.47 -15.05 -6.52
C ILE A 116 -22.68 -13.78 -7.32
N THR A 117 -22.21 -12.64 -6.82
CA THR A 117 -22.29 -11.36 -7.54
C THR A 117 -20.88 -10.88 -7.88
N LEU A 118 -20.57 -10.76 -9.17
CA LEU A 118 -19.32 -10.19 -9.66
C LEU A 118 -19.51 -8.70 -9.89
N HIS A 119 -18.60 -7.89 -9.36
CA HIS A 119 -18.64 -6.44 -9.46
C HIS A 119 -17.49 -5.90 -10.27
N TYR A 120 -17.79 -4.92 -11.11
CA TYR A 120 -16.83 -4.23 -11.98
C TYR A 120 -17.09 -2.74 -11.90
N ARG A 121 -16.08 -1.93 -11.58
CA ARG A 121 -16.21 -0.47 -11.55
C ARG A 121 -15.02 0.18 -12.23
N MET A 122 -15.27 1.06 -13.20
CA MET A 122 -14.22 1.83 -13.86
C MET A 122 -14.03 3.18 -13.16
N ARG A 123 -12.82 3.46 -12.71
CA ARG A 123 -12.39 4.75 -12.14
C ARG A 123 -11.22 5.30 -12.96
N ASP A 124 -11.50 6.29 -13.79
CA ASP A 124 -10.58 6.74 -14.84
C ASP A 124 -10.16 5.56 -15.73
N ASP A 125 -8.89 5.15 -15.71
CA ASP A 125 -8.39 3.99 -16.46
C ASP A 125 -8.09 2.76 -15.58
N VAL A 126 -8.50 2.80 -14.31
CA VAL A 126 -8.39 1.69 -13.35
C VAL A 126 -9.73 0.97 -13.23
N VAL A 127 -9.73 -0.34 -13.45
CA VAL A 127 -10.89 -1.22 -13.24
C VAL A 127 -10.77 -1.86 -11.85
N GLU A 128 -11.74 -1.60 -10.99
CA GLU A 128 -11.91 -2.29 -9.71
C GLU A 128 -12.80 -3.52 -9.90
N ARG A 129 -12.37 -4.68 -9.36
CA ARG A 129 -13.15 -5.91 -9.35
C ARG A 129 -13.20 -6.55 -7.97
N TRP A 130 -14.38 -7.03 -7.58
CA TRP A 130 -14.58 -7.80 -6.34
C TRP A 130 -15.80 -8.71 -6.49
N VAL A 131 -16.00 -9.61 -5.52
CA VAL A 131 -17.09 -10.57 -5.50
C VAL A 131 -17.83 -10.52 -4.18
N SER A 132 -19.16 -10.57 -4.25
CA SER A 132 -20.03 -10.77 -3.09
C SER A 132 -20.67 -12.16 -3.18
N LEU A 133 -20.48 -12.95 -2.14
CA LEU A 133 -21.00 -14.30 -1.98
C LEU A 133 -22.01 -14.29 -0.85
N ALA A 134 -23.24 -14.76 -1.09
CA ALA A 134 -24.29 -14.81 -0.08
C ALA A 134 -24.91 -16.21 -0.02
N ASN A 135 -24.98 -16.78 1.17
CA ASN A 135 -25.70 -18.03 1.41
C ASN A 135 -27.16 -17.70 1.73
N ASP A 136 -28.10 -18.50 1.19
CA ASP A 136 -29.52 -18.32 1.46
C ASP A 136 -29.84 -18.38 2.95
N ALA A 137 -30.92 -17.71 3.34
CA ALA A 137 -31.42 -17.68 4.72
C ALA A 137 -31.77 -19.07 5.27
N ASP A 138 -32.14 -20.01 4.40
CA ASP A 138 -32.47 -21.40 4.69
C ASP A 138 -31.47 -22.40 4.08
N GLY A 139 -30.34 -21.90 3.55
CA GLY A 139 -29.31 -22.69 2.90
C GLY A 139 -28.47 -23.53 3.87
N ALA A 140 -27.99 -24.69 3.39
CA ALA A 140 -26.97 -25.45 4.10
C ALA A 140 -25.65 -24.64 4.18
N PRO A 141 -24.81 -24.84 5.22
CA PRO A 141 -23.52 -24.13 5.31
C PRO A 141 -22.63 -24.39 4.10
N VAL A 142 -22.00 -23.33 3.58
CA VAL A 142 -21.09 -23.39 2.44
C VAL A 142 -19.68 -23.02 2.90
N GLU A 143 -18.73 -23.93 2.72
CA GLU A 143 -17.32 -23.62 2.95
C GLU A 143 -16.70 -22.99 1.70
N LEU A 144 -16.16 -21.78 1.86
CA LEU A 144 -15.34 -21.14 0.86
C LEU A 144 -13.90 -21.61 1.04
N LEU A 145 -13.47 -22.53 0.19
CA LEU A 145 -12.07 -22.94 0.12
C LEU A 145 -11.22 -21.82 -0.50
N ARG A 146 -11.83 -21.06 -1.42
CA ARG A 146 -11.21 -19.93 -2.11
C ARG A 146 -12.28 -18.99 -2.65
N ALA A 147 -12.04 -17.69 -2.53
CA ALA A 147 -12.81 -16.64 -3.19
C ALA A 147 -11.84 -15.51 -3.56
N ASP A 148 -11.15 -15.69 -4.68
CA ASP A 148 -10.30 -14.63 -5.24
C ASP A 148 -11.17 -13.46 -5.69
N SER A 149 -10.63 -12.26 -5.66
CA SER A 149 -11.36 -11.04 -6.02
C SER A 149 -11.57 -10.91 -7.52
N ALA A 150 -10.62 -11.38 -8.33
CA ALA A 150 -10.68 -11.37 -9.79
C ALA A 150 -9.62 -12.27 -10.45
N THR A 151 -9.88 -12.60 -11.72
CA THR A 151 -8.90 -13.12 -12.67
C THR A 151 -8.78 -12.17 -13.84
N TRP A 152 -7.59 -11.61 -14.07
CA TRP A 152 -7.29 -10.74 -15.21
C TRP A 152 -6.69 -11.56 -16.33
N THR A 153 -7.31 -11.56 -17.51
CA THR A 153 -6.72 -12.13 -18.72
C THR A 153 -5.99 -11.05 -19.51
N LEU A 154 -4.75 -11.32 -19.89
CA LEU A 154 -3.92 -10.43 -20.70
C LEU A 154 -4.02 -10.81 -22.19
N PRO A 155 -3.78 -9.85 -23.11
CA PRO A 155 -3.78 -10.15 -24.53
C PRO A 155 -2.63 -11.10 -24.90
N GLU A 156 -2.76 -11.78 -26.03
CA GLU A 156 -1.70 -12.66 -26.53
C GLU A 156 -0.46 -11.84 -26.95
N ARG A 157 0.72 -12.26 -26.46
CA ARG A 157 2.04 -11.72 -26.78
C ARG A 157 3.04 -12.87 -26.79
N GLU A 158 4.14 -12.72 -27.53
CA GLU A 158 5.18 -13.75 -27.61
C GLU A 158 5.91 -13.91 -26.28
N ASP A 159 6.26 -12.80 -25.65
CA ASP A 159 7.01 -12.75 -24.40
C ASP A 159 6.35 -11.79 -23.42
N TRP A 160 6.54 -12.06 -22.12
CA TRP A 160 6.14 -11.18 -21.04
C TRP A 160 7.27 -11.03 -20.03
N ARG A 161 7.40 -9.84 -19.46
CA ARG A 161 8.24 -9.55 -18.31
C ARG A 161 7.36 -9.13 -17.15
N LEU A 162 7.53 -9.84 -16.05
CA LEU A 162 6.84 -9.61 -14.79
C LEU A 162 7.72 -8.77 -13.86
N SER A 163 7.18 -7.63 -13.44
CA SER A 163 7.70 -6.80 -12.35
C SER A 163 6.90 -7.02 -11.08
N GLN A 164 7.60 -7.10 -9.94
CA GLN A 164 7.00 -7.23 -8.62
C GLN A 164 7.85 -6.50 -7.58
N LEU A 165 7.24 -6.18 -6.44
CA LEU A 165 7.93 -5.57 -5.30
C LEU A 165 8.21 -6.66 -4.26
N HIS A 166 9.48 -6.81 -3.90
CA HIS A 166 9.92 -7.81 -2.92
C HIS A 166 10.82 -7.18 -1.86
N GLY A 167 10.98 -7.84 -0.71
CA GLY A 167 11.80 -7.29 0.34
C GLY A 167 11.96 -8.17 1.58
N ARG A 168 12.31 -7.52 2.66
CA ARG A 168 12.32 -7.99 4.04
C ARG A 168 12.23 -6.76 4.95
N TRP A 169 12.09 -6.96 6.26
CA TRP A 169 12.21 -5.87 7.22
C TRP A 169 13.49 -5.05 6.95
N ALA A 170 13.37 -3.73 6.94
CA ALA A 170 14.43 -2.77 6.64
C ALA A 170 15.01 -2.81 5.20
N ALA A 171 14.34 -3.49 4.27
CA ALA A 171 14.66 -3.52 2.84
C ALA A 171 13.40 -3.81 1.99
N GLU A 172 12.32 -3.10 2.30
CA GLU A 172 10.99 -3.23 1.72
C GLU A 172 10.94 -2.77 0.26
N SER A 173 9.89 -3.18 -0.45
CA SER A 173 9.48 -2.60 -1.73
C SER A 173 10.56 -2.58 -2.83
N ARG A 174 11.53 -3.48 -2.85
CA ARG A 174 12.55 -3.52 -3.90
C ARG A 174 11.95 -4.05 -5.20
N LEU A 175 12.06 -3.26 -6.27
CA LEU A 175 11.62 -3.65 -7.60
C LEU A 175 12.51 -4.77 -8.16
N VAL A 176 11.88 -5.86 -8.61
CA VAL A 176 12.54 -6.93 -9.36
C VAL A 176 11.72 -7.27 -10.59
N GLY A 177 12.40 -7.48 -11.71
CA GLY A 177 11.80 -7.91 -12.97
C GLY A 177 12.37 -9.26 -13.41
N SER A 178 11.52 -10.10 -14.01
CA SER A 178 11.91 -11.39 -14.60
C SER A 178 11.07 -11.67 -15.84
N GLY A 179 11.64 -12.35 -16.85
CA GLY A 179 10.83 -12.96 -17.90
C GLY A 179 9.82 -13.93 -17.28
N LEU A 180 8.60 -13.94 -17.82
CA LEU A 180 7.57 -14.91 -17.46
C LEU A 180 7.84 -16.22 -18.22
N THR A 181 7.61 -17.34 -17.55
CA THR A 181 7.75 -18.67 -18.12
C THR A 181 6.44 -19.42 -17.95
N TYR A 182 6.16 -20.38 -18.83
CA TYR A 182 5.05 -21.32 -18.69
C TYR A 182 4.95 -21.90 -17.28
N GLY A 183 3.72 -22.01 -16.78
CA GLY A 183 3.41 -22.38 -15.40
C GLY A 183 2.94 -21.17 -14.57
N GLU A 184 2.97 -21.32 -13.25
CA GLU A 184 2.47 -20.30 -12.33
C GLU A 184 3.56 -19.77 -11.41
N LYS A 185 3.58 -18.45 -11.23
CA LYS A 185 4.33 -17.78 -10.17
C LYS A 185 3.36 -17.23 -9.14
N ILE A 186 3.51 -17.68 -7.90
CA ILE A 186 2.67 -17.25 -6.78
C ILE A 186 3.49 -16.32 -5.89
N ILE A 187 2.95 -15.13 -5.62
CA ILE A 187 3.44 -14.22 -4.60
C ILE A 187 2.31 -13.97 -3.59
N GLY A 188 2.66 -13.63 -2.36
CA GLY A 188 1.65 -13.40 -1.33
C GLY A 188 2.23 -13.34 0.08
N SER A 189 1.32 -13.30 1.05
CA SER A 189 1.63 -13.33 2.48
C SER A 189 0.81 -14.38 3.21
N ARG A 190 1.48 -15.10 4.10
CA ARG A 190 0.91 -16.08 5.04
C ARG A 190 1.06 -15.62 6.50
N ARG A 191 1.22 -14.31 6.70
CA ARG A 191 1.67 -13.72 7.97
C ARG A 191 0.58 -13.05 8.80
N GLY A 192 -0.62 -12.92 8.26
CA GLY A 192 -1.77 -12.28 8.93
C GLY A 192 -1.83 -10.78 8.64
N HIS A 193 -0.83 -10.28 7.93
CA HIS A 193 -0.74 -8.94 7.41
C HIS A 193 -0.07 -8.96 6.04
N THR A 194 -0.06 -7.83 5.33
CA THR A 194 0.49 -7.66 3.98
C THR A 194 1.90 -8.23 3.80
N GLY A 195 2.79 -7.96 4.76
CA GLY A 195 4.15 -8.49 4.83
C GLY A 195 5.21 -7.58 4.21
N HIS A 196 6.41 -7.57 4.80
CA HIS A 196 7.57 -6.87 4.22
C HIS A 196 8.12 -7.55 2.97
N GLN A 197 7.80 -8.83 2.78
CA GLN A 197 8.44 -9.68 1.77
C GLN A 197 7.90 -9.41 0.37
N HIS A 198 6.62 -9.05 0.26
CA HIS A 198 5.94 -8.75 -1.00
C HIS A 198 4.86 -7.70 -0.76
N LEU A 199 4.79 -6.69 -1.63
CA LEU A 199 3.61 -5.84 -1.71
C LEU A 199 2.59 -6.48 -2.67
N PRO A 200 1.28 -6.28 -2.46
CA PRO A 200 0.21 -6.85 -3.27
C PRO A 200 0.07 -6.13 -4.61
N TRP A 201 1.13 -6.19 -5.42
CA TRP A 201 1.22 -5.56 -6.72
C TRP A 201 2.10 -6.35 -7.70
N VAL A 202 1.64 -6.42 -8.95
CA VAL A 202 2.42 -6.90 -10.09
C VAL A 202 2.22 -5.98 -11.29
N ALA A 203 3.21 -5.93 -12.18
CA ALA A 203 3.06 -5.35 -13.51
C ALA A 203 3.65 -6.27 -14.58
N LEU A 204 2.97 -6.37 -15.72
CA LEU A 204 3.44 -7.10 -16.88
C LEU A 204 3.58 -6.18 -18.09
N GLU A 205 4.67 -6.37 -18.81
CA GLU A 205 5.03 -5.62 -20.02
C GLU A 205 5.85 -6.51 -20.96
N THR A 206 6.11 -6.05 -22.18
CA THR A 206 6.93 -6.76 -23.17
C THR A 206 8.26 -6.04 -23.40
N ASP A 207 8.21 -4.75 -23.71
CA ASP A 207 9.36 -3.90 -24.03
C ASP A 207 9.25 -2.48 -23.45
N ALA A 208 8.49 -2.30 -22.37
CA ALA A 208 8.17 -0.99 -21.82
C ALA A 208 9.40 -0.29 -21.21
N THR A 209 9.48 1.02 -21.40
CA THR A 209 10.41 1.91 -20.69
C THR A 209 9.66 2.72 -19.63
N GLU A 210 10.34 3.66 -18.97
CA GLU A 210 9.65 4.62 -18.09
C GLU A 210 8.67 5.55 -18.85
N GLU A 211 8.79 5.69 -20.18
CA GLU A 211 8.06 6.69 -20.96
C GLU A 211 7.16 6.16 -22.08
N ARG A 212 7.26 4.87 -22.42
CA ARG A 212 6.45 4.26 -23.48
C ARG A 212 6.31 2.76 -23.29
N GLY A 213 5.34 2.19 -24.00
CA GLY A 213 5.08 0.75 -24.03
C GLY A 213 3.91 0.38 -23.14
N GLU A 214 3.27 -0.73 -23.47
CA GLU A 214 2.09 -1.20 -22.73
C GLU A 214 2.48 -1.81 -21.39
N VAL A 215 1.76 -1.43 -20.34
CA VAL A 215 1.91 -1.97 -18.99
C VAL A 215 0.54 -2.36 -18.45
N TYR A 216 0.43 -3.60 -17.99
CA TYR A 216 -0.72 -4.15 -17.28
C TYR A 216 -0.35 -4.29 -15.81
N GLY A 217 -0.91 -3.43 -14.95
CA GLY A 217 -0.67 -3.46 -13.51
C GLY A 217 -1.87 -4.00 -12.74
N CYS A 218 -1.65 -4.78 -11.69
CA CYS A 218 -2.72 -5.21 -10.79
C CYS A 218 -2.33 -5.01 -9.32
N ALA A 219 -3.24 -4.49 -8.49
CA ALA A 219 -3.02 -4.20 -7.06
C ALA A 219 -4.20 -4.66 -6.19
N LEU A 220 -3.94 -5.40 -5.11
CA LEU A 220 -4.99 -5.90 -4.20
C LEU A 220 -5.14 -5.00 -2.97
N ALA A 221 -6.37 -4.62 -2.66
CA ALA A 221 -6.73 -3.78 -1.51
C ALA A 221 -7.04 -4.64 -0.27
N TRP A 222 -6.03 -5.34 0.24
CA TRP A 222 -6.17 -6.21 1.41
C TRP A 222 -4.93 -6.20 2.30
N SER A 223 -5.15 -6.03 3.60
CA SER A 223 -4.07 -5.85 4.58
C SER A 223 -3.78 -7.08 5.44
N GLY A 224 -4.38 -8.22 5.11
CA GLY A 224 -4.17 -9.52 5.77
C GLY A 224 -3.23 -10.44 5.02
N SER A 225 -3.41 -11.75 5.22
CA SER A 225 -2.82 -12.75 4.31
C SER A 225 -3.52 -12.70 2.95
N TRP A 226 -2.74 -12.84 1.87
CA TRP A 226 -3.20 -12.69 0.49
C TRP A 226 -2.35 -13.52 -0.47
N ARG A 227 -2.84 -13.69 -1.70
CA ARG A 227 -2.02 -14.18 -2.81
C ARG A 227 -2.37 -13.56 -4.15
N MET A 228 -1.41 -13.60 -5.07
CA MET A 228 -1.56 -13.39 -6.50
C MET A 228 -0.81 -14.50 -7.24
N ALA A 229 -1.48 -15.15 -8.17
CA ALA A 229 -0.91 -16.12 -9.10
C ALA A 229 -0.86 -15.50 -10.50
N VAL A 230 0.34 -15.38 -11.05
CA VAL A 230 0.56 -15.00 -12.45
C VAL A 230 0.88 -16.28 -13.22
N ALA A 231 -0.03 -16.67 -14.11
CA ALA A 231 0.03 -17.93 -14.84
C ALA A 231 0.24 -17.67 -16.33
N GLN A 232 1.24 -18.31 -16.94
CA GLN A 232 1.31 -18.46 -18.39
C GLN A 232 0.89 -19.87 -18.76
N LEU A 233 -0.23 -19.97 -19.49
CA LEU A 233 -0.92 -21.22 -19.83
C LEU A 233 -0.27 -21.93 -21.02
N SER A 234 -0.67 -23.18 -21.28
CA SER A 234 -0.15 -24.01 -22.38
C SER A 234 -0.32 -23.38 -23.77
N ASP A 235 -1.32 -22.53 -23.94
CA ASP A 235 -1.60 -21.78 -25.18
C ASP A 235 -1.01 -20.36 -25.17
N ALA A 236 -0.05 -20.09 -24.28
CA ALA A 236 0.66 -18.82 -24.08
C ALA A 236 -0.16 -17.66 -23.50
N ARG A 237 -1.47 -17.82 -23.26
CA ARG A 237 -2.26 -16.79 -22.55
C ARG A 237 -1.71 -16.56 -21.15
N VAL A 238 -1.86 -15.34 -20.68
CA VAL A 238 -1.48 -14.97 -19.31
C VAL A 238 -2.70 -14.59 -18.50
N GLN A 239 -2.78 -15.13 -17.28
CA GLN A 239 -3.78 -14.78 -16.29
C GLN A 239 -3.15 -14.30 -14.99
N ILE A 240 -3.78 -13.33 -14.33
CA ILE A 240 -3.42 -12.86 -12.98
C ILE A 240 -4.64 -13.06 -12.08
N THR A 241 -4.55 -14.01 -11.15
CA THR A 241 -5.65 -14.34 -10.23
C THR A 241 -5.24 -14.05 -8.79
N GLY A 242 -6.03 -13.28 -8.04
CA GLY A 242 -5.63 -12.87 -6.69
C GLY A 242 -6.78 -12.48 -5.77
N GLY A 243 -6.53 -12.60 -4.46
CA GLY A 243 -7.51 -12.36 -3.41
C GLY A 243 -6.96 -12.58 -2.01
N ALA A 244 -7.88 -12.56 -1.03
CA ALA A 244 -7.58 -12.81 0.38
C ALA A 244 -7.24 -14.28 0.64
N GLY A 245 -6.44 -14.53 1.68
CA GLY A 245 -6.06 -15.88 2.10
C GLY A 245 -4.87 -16.48 1.33
N TYR A 246 -4.63 -17.78 1.53
CA TYR A 246 -3.57 -18.56 0.90
C TYR A 246 -4.03 -20.02 0.70
N ASP A 247 -3.38 -20.74 -0.23
CA ASP A 247 -3.94 -21.97 -0.82
C ASP A 247 -4.18 -23.15 0.14
N ASP A 248 -3.45 -23.25 1.25
CA ASP A 248 -3.47 -24.46 2.09
C ASP A 248 -4.48 -24.39 3.25
N SER A 249 -5.18 -23.27 3.46
CA SER A 249 -5.96 -23.08 4.69
C SER A 249 -7.47 -23.26 4.52
N GLY A 250 -8.04 -22.99 3.35
CA GLY A 250 -9.45 -22.58 3.26
C GLY A 250 -9.62 -21.11 3.69
N LEU A 251 -10.75 -20.48 3.36
CA LEU A 251 -10.98 -19.06 3.59
C LEU A 251 -11.96 -18.81 4.75
N LEU A 252 -13.22 -19.25 4.62
CA LEU A 252 -14.27 -19.11 5.63
C LEU A 252 -15.41 -20.10 5.38
N ARG A 253 -16.31 -20.27 6.36
CA ARG A 253 -17.57 -21.00 6.20
C ARG A 253 -18.74 -20.02 6.37
N LEU A 254 -19.61 -19.95 5.37
CA LEU A 254 -20.84 -19.18 5.41
C LEU A 254 -21.97 -20.03 5.99
N ALA A 255 -22.49 -19.65 7.15
CA ALA A 255 -23.74 -20.17 7.67
C ALA A 255 -24.94 -19.66 6.85
N ALA A 256 -26.13 -20.17 7.15
CA ALA A 256 -27.36 -19.72 6.50
C ALA A 256 -27.57 -18.22 6.70
N GLY A 257 -27.82 -17.48 5.62
CA GLY A 257 -28.01 -16.03 5.62
C GLY A 257 -26.73 -15.20 5.73
N GLU A 258 -25.56 -15.82 5.87
CA GLU A 258 -24.28 -15.10 5.93
C GLU A 258 -23.77 -14.72 4.54
N SER A 259 -22.93 -13.68 4.49
CA SER A 259 -22.29 -13.23 3.25
C SER A 259 -20.83 -12.86 3.44
N PHE A 260 -20.09 -12.92 2.35
CA PHE A 260 -18.70 -12.52 2.26
C PHE A 260 -18.45 -11.71 0.99
N THR A 261 -17.95 -10.49 1.17
CA THR A 261 -17.40 -9.67 0.09
C THR A 261 -15.87 -9.73 0.12
N THR A 262 -15.27 -10.06 -1.03
CA THR A 262 -13.82 -10.08 -1.23
C THR A 262 -13.25 -8.65 -1.19
N PRO A 263 -11.94 -8.46 -0.93
CA PRO A 263 -11.30 -7.17 -1.19
C PRO A 263 -11.38 -6.77 -2.66
N VAL A 264 -11.16 -5.50 -2.96
CA VAL A 264 -11.00 -5.02 -4.34
C VAL A 264 -9.66 -5.48 -4.90
N PHE A 265 -9.67 -6.07 -6.09
CA PHE A 265 -8.48 -6.26 -6.91
C PHE A 265 -8.59 -5.29 -8.08
N ALA A 266 -7.70 -4.30 -8.12
CA ALA A 266 -7.70 -3.25 -9.13
C ALA A 266 -6.74 -3.61 -10.27
N GLY A 267 -7.13 -3.33 -11.52
CA GLY A 267 -6.34 -3.51 -12.72
C GLY A 267 -6.20 -2.19 -13.49
N LEU A 268 -4.99 -1.88 -13.94
CA LEU A 268 -4.64 -0.71 -14.75
C LEU A 268 -3.99 -1.14 -16.08
N TRP A 269 -4.37 -0.48 -17.17
CA TRP A 269 -3.62 -0.52 -18.43
C TRP A 269 -3.18 0.89 -18.85
N THR A 270 -2.01 0.99 -19.47
CA THR A 270 -1.53 2.21 -20.14
C THR A 270 -0.47 1.86 -21.20
N ASP A 271 -0.33 2.69 -22.22
CA ASP A 271 0.76 2.68 -23.21
C ASP A 271 1.90 3.68 -22.88
N GLY A 272 1.79 4.40 -21.76
CA GLY A 272 2.74 5.41 -21.30
C GLY A 272 3.96 4.84 -20.56
N GLY A 273 4.22 3.53 -20.66
CA GLY A 273 5.30 2.84 -19.96
C GLY A 273 5.14 2.77 -18.44
N LEU A 274 6.18 2.32 -17.74
CA LEU A 274 6.21 2.16 -16.28
C LEU A 274 5.97 3.49 -15.55
N GLY A 275 6.44 4.60 -16.10
CA GLY A 275 6.20 5.94 -15.56
C GLY A 275 4.74 6.33 -15.69
N GLY A 276 4.13 6.12 -16.87
CA GLY A 276 2.70 6.31 -17.07
C GLY A 276 1.86 5.49 -16.10
N ALA A 277 2.23 4.20 -15.92
CA ALA A 277 1.53 3.29 -15.02
C ALA A 277 1.57 3.78 -13.57
N SER A 278 2.76 4.15 -13.06
CA SER A 278 2.88 4.67 -11.70
C SER A 278 2.10 5.97 -11.49
N ARG A 279 2.11 6.91 -12.45
CA ARG A 279 1.33 8.15 -12.33
C ARG A 279 -0.17 7.89 -12.32
N ALA A 280 -0.66 6.94 -13.12
CA ALA A 280 -2.07 6.53 -13.09
C ALA A 280 -2.44 5.86 -11.75
N TRP A 281 -1.59 5.00 -11.18
CA TRP A 281 -1.79 4.46 -9.83
C TRP A 281 -1.82 5.55 -8.75
N HIS A 282 -0.93 6.54 -8.84
CA HIS A 282 -0.86 7.66 -7.91
C HIS A 282 -2.11 8.54 -8.00
N ALA A 283 -2.58 8.84 -9.21
CA ALA A 283 -3.80 9.61 -9.44
C ALA A 283 -5.03 8.87 -8.91
N TYR A 284 -5.17 7.59 -9.22
CA TYR A 284 -6.24 6.73 -8.69
C TYR A 284 -6.24 6.72 -7.15
N GLN A 285 -5.08 6.55 -6.53
CA GLN A 285 -4.98 6.53 -5.07
C GLN A 285 -5.35 7.86 -4.43
N ARG A 286 -4.84 8.99 -4.94
CA ARG A 286 -5.19 10.31 -4.41
C ARG A 286 -6.68 10.62 -4.56
N THR A 287 -7.30 10.15 -5.63
CA THR A 287 -8.71 10.50 -5.92
C THR A 287 -9.70 9.59 -5.20
N TYR A 288 -9.37 8.30 -5.03
CA TYR A 288 -10.36 7.29 -4.65
C TYR A 288 -9.97 6.40 -3.47
N VAL A 289 -8.71 6.44 -3.02
CA VAL A 289 -8.21 5.58 -1.95
C VAL A 289 -7.88 6.41 -0.73
N ILE A 290 -6.91 7.32 -0.84
CA ILE A 290 -6.29 8.02 0.28
C ILE A 290 -7.26 9.05 0.87
N PRO A 291 -7.58 9.00 2.17
CA PRO A 291 -8.34 10.03 2.85
C PRO A 291 -7.64 11.39 2.79
N ASP A 292 -8.41 12.46 2.62
CA ASP A 292 -7.93 13.85 2.67
C ASP A 292 -6.69 14.10 1.79
N ALA A 293 -6.61 13.43 0.63
CA ALA A 293 -5.40 13.36 -0.20
C ALA A 293 -4.84 14.74 -0.60
N ASP A 294 -5.69 15.76 -0.72
CA ASP A 294 -5.32 17.13 -1.13
C ASP A 294 -4.57 17.92 -0.04
N GLN A 295 -4.68 17.51 1.22
CA GLN A 295 -4.05 18.23 2.33
C GLN A 295 -2.54 17.96 2.39
N ASP A 296 -1.69 18.95 2.59
CA ASP A 296 -0.27 18.71 2.84
C ASP A 296 -0.05 17.91 4.14
N ARG A 297 0.86 16.94 4.11
CA ARG A 297 1.35 16.28 5.34
C ARG A 297 2.43 17.14 6.00
N PRO A 298 2.39 17.26 7.34
CA PRO A 298 3.34 18.08 8.08
C PRO A 298 4.74 17.51 8.03
N VAL A 299 5.75 18.36 8.20
CA VAL A 299 7.06 17.89 8.65
C VAL A 299 6.92 17.42 10.08
N LEU A 300 7.15 16.14 10.32
CA LEU A 300 7.04 15.54 11.65
C LEU A 300 8.40 15.39 12.33
N TYR A 301 8.38 15.39 13.66
CA TYR A 301 9.44 14.83 14.49
C TYR A 301 8.90 13.59 15.21
N ASN A 302 9.65 12.50 15.24
CA ASN A 302 9.32 11.30 16.01
C ASN A 302 10.45 10.97 16.99
N SER A 303 10.12 10.66 18.23
CA SER A 303 11.12 10.50 19.31
C SER A 303 11.83 9.14 19.36
N TRP A 304 11.41 8.13 18.56
CA TRP A 304 11.86 6.74 18.74
C TRP A 304 13.38 6.57 18.72
N GLU A 305 14.03 7.01 17.64
CA GLU A 305 15.49 6.83 17.46
C GLU A 305 16.30 7.68 18.44
N ALA A 306 15.68 8.72 19.03
CA ALA A 306 16.32 9.58 20.02
C ALA A 306 16.30 8.98 21.44
N THR A 307 15.17 8.42 21.86
CA THR A 307 14.95 8.07 23.27
C THR A 307 14.72 6.58 23.52
N GLN A 308 14.29 5.83 22.50
CA GLN A 308 13.79 4.46 22.65
C GLN A 308 12.79 4.41 23.82
N PHE A 309 13.00 3.54 24.81
CA PHE A 309 12.13 3.40 25.98
C PHE A 309 12.46 4.34 27.15
N ASP A 310 13.60 5.04 27.13
CA ASP A 310 13.94 5.96 28.21
C ASP A 310 13.31 7.33 27.93
N ILE A 311 11.99 7.40 28.12
CA ILE A 311 11.20 8.60 27.86
C ILE A 311 10.67 9.22 29.16
N SER A 312 10.50 10.54 29.17
CA SER A 312 9.83 11.29 30.25
C SER A 312 9.20 12.56 29.70
N GLU A 313 8.22 13.13 30.41
CA GLU A 313 7.58 14.40 30.05
C GLU A 313 8.61 15.53 29.78
N GLU A 314 9.62 15.67 30.65
CA GLU A 314 10.66 16.70 30.53
C GLU A 314 11.55 16.53 29.28
N GLN A 315 11.97 15.29 29.02
CA GLN A 315 12.82 14.97 27.87
C GLN A 315 12.07 15.19 26.56
N GLN A 316 10.82 14.74 26.47
CA GLN A 316 9.97 14.98 25.31
C GLN A 316 9.71 16.48 25.11
N GLY A 317 9.49 17.24 26.19
CA GLY A 317 9.40 18.70 26.12
C GLY A 317 10.67 19.38 25.58
N THR A 318 11.85 18.88 25.94
CA THR A 318 13.13 19.38 25.42
C THR A 318 13.29 19.12 23.92
N LEU A 319 12.97 17.90 23.47
CA LEU A 319 12.97 17.55 22.05
C LEU A 319 11.95 18.37 21.27
N ALA A 320 10.74 18.56 21.81
CA ALA A 320 9.69 19.36 21.20
C ALA A 320 10.13 20.82 20.98
N ARG A 321 10.78 21.43 21.97
CA ARG A 321 11.31 22.80 21.84
C ARG A 321 12.35 22.91 20.72
N ARG A 322 13.26 21.94 20.60
CA ARG A 322 14.28 21.91 19.53
C ARG A 322 13.64 21.67 18.16
N ALA A 323 12.71 20.73 18.06
CA ALA A 323 11.97 20.45 16.83
C ALA A 323 11.18 21.69 16.35
N ALA A 324 10.49 22.39 17.26
CA ALA A 324 9.78 23.63 16.95
C ALA A 324 10.72 24.73 16.44
N ALA A 325 11.90 24.88 17.04
CA ALA A 325 12.90 25.86 16.59
C ALA A 325 13.41 25.60 15.17
N MET A 326 13.44 24.33 14.74
CA MET A 326 13.75 23.93 13.36
C MET A 326 12.56 24.07 12.40
N GLY A 327 11.37 24.42 12.90
CA GLY A 327 10.16 24.57 12.09
C GLY A 327 9.40 23.26 11.84
N VAL A 328 9.59 22.22 12.63
CA VAL A 328 8.72 21.02 12.62
C VAL A 328 7.27 21.44 12.92
N GLU A 329 6.29 20.71 12.37
CA GLU A 329 4.85 21.02 12.47
C GLU A 329 4.04 19.97 13.22
N LEU A 330 4.62 18.80 13.50
CA LEU A 330 3.99 17.69 14.22
C LEU A 330 5.05 17.01 15.09
N PHE A 331 4.81 16.89 16.39
CA PHE A 331 5.68 16.16 17.31
C PHE A 331 5.00 14.87 17.77
N VAL A 332 5.64 13.73 17.52
CA VAL A 332 5.10 12.40 17.83
C VAL A 332 5.92 11.77 18.95
N VAL A 333 5.25 11.45 20.06
CA VAL A 333 5.80 10.61 21.12
C VAL A 333 5.64 9.15 20.69
N ASP A 334 6.76 8.45 20.50
CA ASP A 334 6.76 7.04 20.09
C ASP A 334 6.59 6.06 21.28
N ASP A 335 6.92 4.78 21.11
CA ASP A 335 6.74 3.73 22.12
C ASP A 335 7.37 4.09 23.50
N GLY A 336 6.77 3.60 24.59
CA GLY A 336 7.24 3.80 25.97
C GLY A 336 6.37 4.68 26.87
N TRP A 337 5.29 5.29 26.36
CA TRP A 337 4.50 6.26 27.12
C TRP A 337 3.43 5.67 28.04
N PHE A 338 3.13 4.38 27.90
CA PHE A 338 1.96 3.72 28.50
C PHE A 338 2.33 2.59 29.45
N GLY A 339 1.38 2.21 30.32
CA GLY A 339 1.46 1.05 31.21
C GLY A 339 2.81 0.91 31.91
N ALA A 340 3.35 -0.31 31.93
CA ALA A 340 4.70 -0.62 32.42
C ALA A 340 5.77 -0.61 31.30
N ARG A 341 5.53 0.09 30.18
CA ARG A 341 6.34 0.03 28.95
C ARG A 341 7.69 0.76 29.08
N VAL A 342 8.64 0.16 29.78
CA VAL A 342 10.03 0.64 29.88
C VAL A 342 11.02 -0.21 29.06
N ASN A 343 10.49 -1.21 28.34
CA ASN A 343 11.16 -2.08 27.37
C ASN A 343 10.08 -2.80 26.54
N ASP A 344 10.49 -3.63 25.57
CA ASP A 344 9.56 -4.32 24.67
C ASP A 344 8.84 -5.55 25.29
N ARG A 345 9.11 -5.90 26.55
CA ARG A 345 8.65 -7.14 27.20
C ARG A 345 7.37 -6.97 28.03
N ALA A 346 6.91 -5.74 28.24
CA ALA A 346 5.77 -5.42 29.10
C ALA A 346 4.92 -4.28 28.54
N GLY A 347 3.68 -4.19 29.01
CA GLY A 347 2.80 -3.02 28.83
C GLY A 347 1.90 -3.00 27.59
N LEU A 348 2.20 -3.73 26.50
CA LEU A 348 1.27 -3.79 25.36
C LEU A 348 -0.09 -4.35 25.81
N GLY A 349 -1.15 -3.66 25.40
CA GLY A 349 -2.51 -3.87 25.88
C GLY A 349 -2.97 -2.80 26.88
N ASP A 350 -2.06 -2.21 27.65
CA ASP A 350 -2.39 -1.29 28.74
C ASP A 350 -2.22 0.19 28.30
N TRP A 351 -3.16 0.69 27.49
CA TRP A 351 -3.11 2.02 26.83
C TRP A 351 -3.40 3.23 27.75
N THR A 352 -2.83 3.25 28.94
CA THR A 352 -2.91 4.38 29.89
C THR A 352 -1.53 4.98 30.12
N PRO A 353 -1.36 6.31 30.21
CA PRO A 353 -0.05 6.90 30.42
C PRO A 353 0.67 6.34 31.66
N ASN A 354 1.96 6.05 31.53
CA ASN A 354 2.78 5.57 32.64
C ASN A 354 2.89 6.68 33.70
N PRO A 355 2.42 6.47 34.95
CA PRO A 355 2.36 7.52 35.96
C PRO A 355 3.73 7.95 36.48
N ASP A 356 4.78 7.15 36.32
CA ASP A 356 6.14 7.52 36.72
C ASP A 356 6.81 8.41 35.66
N ARG A 357 6.45 8.26 34.38
CA ARG A 357 7.01 9.06 33.26
C ARG A 357 6.13 10.27 32.90
N PHE A 358 4.82 10.16 33.10
CA PHE A 358 3.78 11.15 32.80
C PHE A 358 2.79 11.26 33.98
N PRO A 359 3.21 11.85 35.12
CA PRO A 359 2.44 11.83 36.38
C PRO A 359 1.08 12.55 36.30
N ASN A 360 0.91 13.44 35.32
CA ASN A 360 -0.31 14.20 35.09
C ASN A 360 -1.00 13.79 33.76
N GLY A 361 -0.69 12.61 33.24
CA GLY A 361 -1.13 12.14 31.93
C GLY A 361 -0.42 12.85 30.76
N LEU A 362 -0.91 12.66 29.53
CA LEU A 362 -0.30 13.24 28.33
C LEU A 362 -0.68 14.70 28.07
N LYS A 363 -1.79 15.18 28.67
CA LYS A 363 -2.35 16.50 28.36
C LYS A 363 -1.35 17.65 28.56
N PRO A 364 -0.55 17.72 29.65
CA PRO A 364 0.41 18.82 29.82
C PRO A 364 1.46 18.90 28.71
N LEU A 365 2.00 17.75 28.28
CA LEU A 365 2.95 17.70 27.17
C LEU A 365 2.28 18.10 25.84
N ALA A 366 1.08 17.59 25.57
CA ALA A 366 0.32 17.93 24.37
C ALA A 366 0.03 19.44 24.30
N ASP A 367 -0.46 20.03 25.39
CA ASP A 367 -0.71 21.48 25.50
C ASP A 367 0.59 22.28 25.28
N TYR A 368 1.72 21.81 25.82
CA TYR A 368 3.03 22.44 25.62
C TYR A 368 3.48 22.38 24.16
N VAL A 369 3.32 21.24 23.49
CA VAL A 369 3.61 21.05 22.07
C VAL A 369 2.75 21.99 21.20
N HIS A 370 1.45 22.11 21.50
CA HIS A 370 0.58 23.07 20.83
C HIS A 370 0.98 24.53 21.07
N ALA A 371 1.40 24.87 22.29
CA ALA A 371 1.89 26.22 22.62
C ALA A 371 3.18 26.57 21.86
N LEU A 372 3.96 25.57 21.43
CA LEU A 372 5.11 25.73 20.55
C LEU A 372 4.71 25.84 19.05
N GLY A 373 3.43 25.74 18.72
CA GLY A 373 2.91 25.85 17.35
C GLY A 373 2.95 24.56 16.54
N MET A 374 3.14 23.41 17.18
CA MET A 374 3.14 22.09 16.54
C MET A 374 1.90 21.29 16.90
N ARG A 375 1.50 20.37 16.02
CA ARG A 375 0.54 19.31 16.36
C ARG A 375 1.17 18.27 17.28
N PHE A 376 0.34 17.56 18.05
CA PHE A 376 0.77 16.49 18.94
C PHE A 376 0.31 15.12 18.43
N GLY A 377 1.22 14.16 18.38
CA GLY A 377 0.96 12.80 17.95
C GLY A 377 1.43 11.75 18.94
N ILE A 378 0.83 10.57 18.87
CA ILE A 378 1.13 9.44 19.76
C ILE A 378 1.28 8.14 18.96
N TRP A 379 2.15 7.25 19.43
CA TRP A 379 2.27 5.89 18.91
C TRP A 379 1.35 4.92 19.66
N VAL A 380 0.78 3.95 18.94
CA VAL A 380 0.01 2.84 19.51
C VAL A 380 0.28 1.55 18.74
N GLU A 381 0.10 0.40 19.39
CA GLU A 381 0.13 -0.93 18.74
C GLU A 381 -1.06 -1.79 19.21
N PRO A 382 -2.30 -1.41 18.85
CA PRO A 382 -3.51 -1.87 19.53
C PRO A 382 -3.80 -3.36 19.33
N GLU A 383 -3.22 -3.98 18.32
CA GLU A 383 -3.46 -5.38 17.95
C GLU A 383 -2.62 -6.36 18.78
N MET A 384 -1.81 -5.87 19.74
CA MET A 384 -0.82 -6.66 20.46
C MET A 384 -0.97 -6.57 21.97
N ILE A 385 -0.38 -7.57 22.63
CA ILE A 385 -0.42 -7.70 24.08
C ILE A 385 0.83 -8.40 24.60
N ASN A 386 1.42 -7.90 25.68
CA ASN A 386 2.51 -8.60 26.37
C ASN A 386 1.95 -9.58 27.39
N ALA A 387 2.63 -10.71 27.60
CA ALA A 387 2.29 -11.63 28.69
C ALA A 387 2.41 -10.94 30.07
N ASP A 388 3.33 -9.98 30.20
CA ASP A 388 3.40 -9.06 31.34
C ASP A 388 2.62 -7.76 31.05
N SER A 389 1.29 -7.86 31.12
CA SER A 389 0.35 -6.74 31.06
C SER A 389 -0.83 -7.02 31.99
N ASP A 390 -1.50 -5.97 32.47
CA ASP A 390 -2.73 -6.12 33.24
C ASP A 390 -3.84 -6.73 32.39
N LEU A 391 -3.93 -6.33 31.12
CA LEU A 391 -4.85 -6.93 30.16
C LEU A 391 -4.68 -8.45 30.06
N TYR A 392 -3.45 -8.96 29.94
CA TYR A 392 -3.22 -10.40 29.78
C TYR A 392 -3.50 -11.16 31.07
N ARG A 393 -3.21 -10.57 32.24
CA ARG A 393 -3.56 -11.14 33.55
C ARG A 393 -5.07 -11.27 33.71
N ALA A 394 -5.83 -10.28 33.25
CA ALA A 394 -7.29 -10.27 33.32
C ALA A 394 -7.93 -11.18 32.27
N HIS A 395 -7.42 -11.16 31.04
CA HIS A 395 -7.99 -11.81 29.86
C HIS A 395 -6.94 -12.62 29.09
N PRO A 396 -6.39 -13.70 29.67
CA PRO A 396 -5.41 -14.51 28.97
C PRO A 396 -6.02 -15.21 27.74
N ASP A 397 -7.33 -15.38 27.65
CA ASP A 397 -8.03 -16.00 26.51
C ASP A 397 -8.19 -15.07 25.29
N TRP A 398 -7.92 -13.76 25.43
CA TRP A 398 -8.10 -12.78 24.35
C TRP A 398 -7.00 -12.82 23.27
N VAL A 399 -5.96 -13.61 23.45
CA VAL A 399 -4.89 -13.78 22.44
C VAL A 399 -5.25 -14.83 21.40
N GLN A 400 -4.60 -14.79 20.26
CA GLN A 400 -4.63 -15.88 19.29
C GLN A 400 -3.84 -17.08 19.85
N PHE A 401 -4.46 -18.24 19.97
CA PHE A 401 -3.77 -19.48 20.34
C PHE A 401 -4.55 -20.75 19.97
N GLN A 402 -3.84 -21.85 19.82
CA GLN A 402 -4.45 -23.18 19.68
C GLN A 402 -4.47 -23.92 21.02
N PRO A 403 -5.60 -24.54 21.43
CA PRO A 403 -5.70 -25.33 22.66
C PRO A 403 -4.60 -26.39 22.77
N GLY A 404 -4.02 -26.53 23.97
CA GLY A 404 -2.97 -27.53 24.23
C GLY A 404 -1.60 -27.20 23.63
N ARG A 405 -1.41 -26.04 23.00
CA ARG A 405 -0.13 -25.58 22.44
C ARG A 405 0.45 -24.41 23.23
N ARG A 406 1.77 -24.25 23.13
CA ARG A 406 2.45 -23.06 23.62
C ARG A 406 1.99 -21.84 22.82
N ARG A 407 1.76 -20.73 23.50
CA ARG A 407 1.56 -19.41 22.90
C ARG A 407 2.92 -18.87 22.46
N THR A 408 3.14 -18.74 21.17
CA THR A 408 4.45 -18.37 20.63
C THR A 408 4.58 -16.86 20.67
N GLU A 409 5.50 -16.36 21.51
CA GLU A 409 5.88 -14.95 21.51
C GLU A 409 6.89 -14.65 20.38
N PHE A 410 6.76 -13.47 19.79
CA PHE A 410 7.72 -12.90 18.85
C PHE A 410 7.85 -11.43 19.21
N ARG A 411 9.08 -10.92 19.38
CA ARG A 411 9.34 -9.62 20.05
C ARG A 411 8.66 -9.54 21.44
N ASN A 412 8.68 -10.64 22.20
CA ASN A 412 8.13 -10.73 23.58
C ASN A 412 6.63 -10.38 23.72
N GLN A 413 5.87 -10.42 22.63
CA GLN A 413 4.44 -10.08 22.60
C GLN A 413 3.62 -11.15 21.88
N LEU A 414 2.30 -11.12 22.08
CA LEU A 414 1.27 -11.96 21.46
C LEU A 414 0.32 -11.07 20.65
N VAL A 415 -0.47 -11.68 19.76
CA VAL A 415 -1.47 -10.98 18.95
C VAL A 415 -2.84 -11.12 19.62
N LEU A 416 -3.55 -10.01 19.79
CA LEU A 416 -4.95 -10.03 20.22
C LEU A 416 -5.83 -10.66 19.14
N ASN A 417 -6.88 -11.34 19.57
CA ASN A 417 -7.85 -11.95 18.68
C ASN A 417 -8.97 -10.96 18.33
N LEU A 418 -8.74 -10.18 17.27
CA LEU A 418 -9.72 -9.22 16.77
C LEU A 418 -10.96 -9.87 16.14
N ALA A 419 -11.01 -11.20 15.94
CA ALA A 419 -12.23 -11.88 15.52
C ALA A 419 -13.27 -12.00 16.64
N ARG A 420 -12.93 -11.58 17.88
CA ARG A 420 -13.87 -11.52 19.00
C ARG A 420 -14.41 -10.11 19.20
N GLU A 421 -15.71 -10.00 19.40
CA GLU A 421 -16.39 -8.71 19.62
C GLU A 421 -15.98 -8.04 20.94
N ASP A 422 -15.71 -8.81 21.99
CA ASP A 422 -15.28 -8.28 23.30
C ASP A 422 -13.89 -7.61 23.21
N VAL A 423 -12.97 -8.19 22.45
CA VAL A 423 -11.66 -7.59 22.15
C VAL A 423 -11.83 -6.32 21.31
N GLN A 424 -12.69 -6.34 20.30
CA GLN A 424 -12.95 -5.16 19.45
C GLN A 424 -13.50 -3.98 20.26
N GLU A 425 -14.50 -4.22 21.11
CA GLU A 425 -15.10 -3.15 21.93
C GLU A 425 -14.10 -2.63 22.96
N TYR A 426 -13.30 -3.50 23.58
CA TYR A 426 -12.22 -3.06 24.47
C TYR A 426 -11.24 -2.12 23.76
N LEU A 427 -10.76 -2.49 22.56
CA LEU A 427 -9.82 -1.66 21.81
C LEU A 427 -10.45 -0.34 21.40
N TRP A 428 -11.72 -0.36 20.98
CA TRP A 428 -12.48 0.86 20.73
C TRP A 428 -12.50 1.77 21.97
N GLU A 429 -12.96 1.27 23.11
CA GLU A 429 -13.11 2.07 24.33
C GLU A 429 -11.77 2.66 24.79
N ARG A 430 -10.69 1.87 24.74
CA ARG A 430 -9.35 2.33 25.16
C ARG A 430 -8.82 3.42 24.24
N LEU A 431 -8.94 3.24 22.93
CA LEU A 431 -8.43 4.21 21.96
C LEU A 431 -9.29 5.48 21.93
N ASP A 432 -10.61 5.37 22.02
CA ASP A 432 -11.52 6.51 22.13
C ASP A 432 -11.24 7.34 23.41
N THR A 433 -11.03 6.65 24.54
CA THR A 433 -10.65 7.29 25.80
C THR A 433 -9.29 7.99 25.67
N LEU A 434 -8.29 7.33 25.06
CA LEU A 434 -6.96 7.91 24.84
C LEU A 434 -7.06 9.20 24.01
N LEU A 435 -7.71 9.14 22.85
CA LEU A 435 -7.86 10.26 21.93
C LEU A 435 -8.69 11.40 22.53
N SER A 436 -9.59 11.09 23.48
CA SER A 436 -10.37 12.10 24.22
C SER A 436 -9.62 12.70 25.44
N SER A 437 -8.56 12.05 25.92
CA SER A 437 -7.88 12.43 27.17
C SER A 437 -6.90 13.60 27.04
N ALA A 438 -6.41 13.84 25.82
CA ALA A 438 -5.46 14.89 25.47
C ALA A 438 -5.74 15.36 24.04
N PRO A 439 -5.35 16.58 23.65
CA PRO A 439 -5.53 17.05 22.28
C PRO A 439 -4.52 16.31 21.36
N ILE A 440 -4.89 15.12 20.89
CA ILE A 440 -4.07 14.32 19.98
C ILE A 440 -4.55 14.60 18.56
N ASP A 441 -3.62 14.93 17.66
CA ASP A 441 -3.90 15.25 16.26
C ASP A 441 -3.45 14.13 15.30
N TYR A 442 -2.68 13.17 15.80
CA TYR A 442 -2.02 12.17 14.98
C TYR A 442 -1.76 10.86 15.74
N VAL A 443 -1.98 9.74 15.06
CA VAL A 443 -1.69 8.40 15.59
C VAL A 443 -0.77 7.65 14.63
N LYS A 444 0.40 7.22 15.12
CA LYS A 444 1.22 6.20 14.46
C LYS A 444 0.76 4.83 14.94
N TRP A 445 0.06 4.09 14.08
CA TRP A 445 -0.51 2.78 14.38
C TRP A 445 0.42 1.67 13.92
N ASP A 446 1.04 0.97 14.86
CA ASP A 446 2.03 -0.06 14.59
C ASP A 446 1.49 -1.48 14.71
N PHE A 447 2.26 -2.43 14.19
CA PHE A 447 2.01 -3.87 14.21
C PHE A 447 3.33 -4.65 14.02
N ASN A 448 3.92 -5.18 15.09
CA ASN A 448 5.32 -5.60 15.10
C ASN A 448 5.57 -7.12 15.03
N ARG A 449 4.56 -7.94 14.74
CA ARG A 449 4.77 -9.40 14.58
C ARG A 449 3.75 -10.10 13.71
N CYS A 450 4.15 -11.21 13.10
CA CYS A 450 3.25 -12.07 12.34
C CYS A 450 2.36 -12.95 13.25
N PHE A 451 1.27 -13.46 12.67
CA PHE A 451 0.47 -14.52 13.28
C PHE A 451 1.28 -15.82 13.34
N THR A 452 1.22 -16.53 14.46
CA THR A 452 1.89 -17.83 14.65
C THR A 452 0.89 -18.90 15.04
N ASP A 453 0.05 -18.61 16.02
CA ASP A 453 -0.86 -19.56 16.66
C ASP A 453 -2.32 -19.19 16.38
N ALA A 454 -2.62 -18.82 15.13
CA ALA A 454 -3.94 -18.40 14.68
C ALA A 454 -5.01 -19.45 15.06
N GLY A 455 -5.98 -19.01 15.87
CA GLY A 455 -7.11 -19.79 16.37
C GLY A 455 -7.52 -19.35 17.79
N TRP A 456 -8.65 -19.87 18.28
CA TRP A 456 -9.07 -19.79 19.67
C TRP A 456 -10.07 -20.93 19.98
N PRO A 457 -10.25 -21.35 21.26
CA PRO A 457 -10.97 -22.58 21.60
C PRO A 457 -12.44 -22.63 21.15
N GLU A 458 -13.13 -21.49 21.15
CA GLU A 458 -14.57 -21.41 20.92
C GLU A 458 -14.98 -21.48 19.44
N ASP A 459 -14.03 -21.39 18.50
CA ASP A 459 -14.31 -21.32 17.08
C ASP A 459 -14.13 -22.67 16.36
N PRO A 460 -15.20 -23.24 15.77
CA PRO A 460 -15.12 -24.49 15.03
C PRO A 460 -14.39 -24.36 13.68
N TYR A 461 -14.12 -23.14 13.20
CA TYR A 461 -13.41 -22.89 11.93
C TYR A 461 -12.31 -21.81 12.08
N PRO A 462 -11.16 -22.13 12.72
CA PRO A 462 -10.10 -21.16 13.07
C PRO A 462 -9.57 -20.29 11.92
N GLN A 463 -9.75 -20.75 10.68
CA GLN A 463 -9.39 -20.05 9.46
C GLN A 463 -10.09 -18.69 9.30
N ARG A 464 -11.31 -18.52 9.82
CA ARG A 464 -12.03 -17.24 9.70
C ARG A 464 -11.27 -16.09 10.37
N LEU A 465 -10.44 -16.39 11.39
CA LEU A 465 -9.58 -15.43 12.09
C LEU A 465 -8.82 -14.51 11.13
N TRP A 466 -8.27 -15.09 10.06
CA TRP A 466 -7.40 -14.38 9.12
C TRP A 466 -8.15 -13.30 8.33
N VAL A 467 -9.46 -13.50 8.13
CA VAL A 467 -10.35 -12.56 7.46
C VAL A 467 -10.97 -11.59 8.46
N ASP A 468 -11.51 -12.13 9.56
CA ASP A 468 -12.23 -11.37 10.58
C ASP A 468 -11.33 -10.36 11.28
N HIS A 469 -10.06 -10.71 11.56
CA HIS A 469 -9.09 -9.77 12.14
C HIS A 469 -8.93 -8.52 11.27
N VAL A 470 -8.80 -8.69 9.95
CA VAL A 470 -8.60 -7.57 9.02
C VAL A 470 -9.86 -6.72 8.90
N ARG A 471 -11.04 -7.35 8.86
CA ARG A 471 -12.32 -6.64 8.85
C ARG A 471 -12.55 -5.85 10.12
N ALA A 472 -12.23 -6.43 11.27
CA ALA A 472 -12.29 -5.77 12.57
C ALA A 472 -11.31 -4.60 12.67
N LEU A 473 -10.07 -4.77 12.16
CA LEU A 473 -9.10 -3.68 12.06
C LEU A 473 -9.63 -2.52 11.21
N TYR A 474 -10.19 -2.82 10.04
CA TYR A 474 -10.80 -1.82 9.17
C TYR A 474 -11.97 -1.10 9.83
N ALA A 475 -12.87 -1.85 10.46
CA ALA A 475 -14.01 -1.29 11.18
C ALA A 475 -13.56 -0.39 12.35
N LEU A 476 -12.49 -0.77 13.05
CA LEU A 476 -11.94 0.01 14.15
C LEU A 476 -11.34 1.34 13.66
N PHE A 477 -10.57 1.33 12.55
CA PHE A 477 -10.13 2.57 11.91
C PHE A 477 -11.31 3.44 11.48
N ASP A 478 -12.31 2.86 10.82
CA ASP A 478 -13.49 3.59 10.32
C ASP A 478 -14.26 4.24 11.48
N ARG A 479 -14.45 3.53 12.59
CA ARG A 479 -15.11 4.02 13.81
C ARG A 479 -14.31 5.14 14.48
N LEU A 480 -12.98 4.99 14.59
CA LEU A 480 -12.09 6.00 15.20
C LEU A 480 -12.04 7.28 14.38
N ARG A 481 -11.93 7.19 13.05
CA ARG A 481 -11.97 8.36 12.17
C ARG A 481 -13.30 9.11 12.26
N ALA A 482 -14.41 8.37 12.39
CA ALA A 482 -15.73 8.98 12.53
C ALA A 482 -15.88 9.75 13.86
N ALA A 483 -15.34 9.22 14.95
CA ALA A 483 -15.40 9.87 16.27
C ALA A 483 -14.34 10.98 16.46
N HIS A 484 -13.18 10.83 15.83
CA HIS A 484 -12.03 11.73 15.94
C HIS A 484 -11.62 12.27 14.57
N PRO A 485 -12.47 13.04 13.85
CA PRO A 485 -12.21 13.47 12.48
C PRO A 485 -11.01 14.44 12.34
N GLY A 486 -10.51 15.00 13.44
CA GLY A 486 -9.29 15.82 13.45
C GLY A 486 -7.99 15.02 13.54
N VAL A 487 -8.07 13.71 13.77
CA VAL A 487 -6.90 12.83 13.95
C VAL A 487 -6.48 12.21 12.63
N ALA A 488 -5.23 12.44 12.23
CA ALA A 488 -4.60 11.75 11.12
C ALA A 488 -3.98 10.41 11.59
N PHE A 489 -4.03 9.39 10.73
CA PHE A 489 -3.48 8.06 11.04
C PHE A 489 -2.32 7.71 10.11
N GLU A 490 -1.21 7.23 10.65
CA GLU A 490 -0.12 6.60 9.91
C GLU A 490 -0.07 5.10 10.19
N SER A 491 -0.15 4.27 9.15
CA SER A 491 0.07 2.83 9.30
C SER A 491 1.56 2.51 9.38
N CYS A 492 1.92 1.68 10.35
CA CYS A 492 3.24 1.15 10.59
C CYS A 492 3.11 -0.34 10.89
N SER A 493 4.11 -1.13 10.49
CA SER A 493 4.22 -2.52 10.87
C SER A 493 5.70 -2.91 10.87
N GLY A 494 6.43 -2.46 11.91
CA GLY A 494 7.89 -2.47 11.92
C GLY A 494 8.44 -1.89 10.62
N GLY A 495 8.10 -0.65 10.32
CA GLY A 495 8.25 -0.08 8.99
C GLY A 495 7.15 -0.53 8.03
N GLY A 496 7.55 -0.95 6.83
CA GLY A 496 6.66 -1.16 5.69
C GLY A 496 5.95 -2.51 5.64
N GLY A 497 5.67 -3.14 6.78
CA GLY A 497 5.07 -4.48 6.84
C GLY A 497 3.59 -4.54 6.47
N ARG A 498 2.91 -3.39 6.39
CA ARG A 498 1.48 -3.28 6.07
C ARG A 498 1.23 -2.03 5.21
N ILE A 499 1.63 -2.14 3.94
CA ILE A 499 1.46 -1.12 2.90
C ILE A 499 0.68 -1.74 1.74
N ASP A 500 -0.58 -1.33 1.58
CA ASP A 500 -1.48 -1.79 0.54
C ASP A 500 -2.65 -0.81 0.39
N LEU A 501 -3.45 -0.97 -0.67
CA LEU A 501 -4.59 -0.08 -0.92
C LEU A 501 -5.68 -0.19 0.15
N GLY A 502 -5.78 -1.32 0.86
CA GLY A 502 -6.78 -1.54 1.91
C GLY A 502 -6.53 -0.64 3.12
N VAL A 503 -5.31 -0.68 3.68
CA VAL A 503 -4.95 0.20 4.80
C VAL A 503 -4.83 1.66 4.38
N LEU A 504 -4.30 1.95 3.17
CA LEU A 504 -4.22 3.31 2.64
C LEU A 504 -5.59 3.96 2.42
N SER A 505 -6.68 3.18 2.34
CA SER A 505 -8.03 3.74 2.30
C SER A 505 -8.52 4.31 3.65
N ARG A 506 -7.74 4.10 4.71
CA ARG A 506 -8.07 4.44 6.11
C ARG A 506 -6.99 5.24 6.81
N THR A 507 -5.79 5.29 6.26
CA THR A 507 -4.65 6.01 6.82
C THR A 507 -4.15 7.08 5.86
N ASP A 508 -3.68 8.18 6.43
CA ASP A 508 -3.22 9.37 5.74
C ASP A 508 -1.82 9.22 5.13
N GLN A 509 -0.98 8.37 5.73
CA GLN A 509 0.37 8.03 5.29
C GLN A 509 0.82 6.68 5.88
N VAL A 510 2.00 6.22 5.50
CA VAL A 510 2.63 5.01 6.01
C VAL A 510 4.08 5.25 6.42
N TRP A 511 4.51 4.59 7.50
CA TRP A 511 5.93 4.48 7.79
C TRP A 511 6.59 3.49 6.84
N THR A 512 7.35 4.01 5.87
CA THR A 512 7.80 3.22 4.72
C THR A 512 8.77 2.09 5.09
N SER A 513 9.65 2.31 6.07
CA SER A 513 10.69 1.37 6.48
C SER A 513 11.37 1.87 7.74
N ASP A 514 11.66 0.98 8.69
CA ASP A 514 12.57 1.26 9.82
C ASP A 514 14.01 1.54 9.37
N ASN A 515 14.35 1.24 8.10
CA ASN A 515 15.61 1.66 7.52
C ASN A 515 15.59 3.16 7.24
N THR A 516 16.34 3.90 8.06
CA THR A 516 16.54 5.35 7.94
C THR A 516 17.89 5.72 7.29
N ASP A 517 18.64 4.73 6.79
CA ASP A 517 19.85 4.99 6.00
C ASP A 517 19.48 5.70 4.69
N PRO A 518 20.07 6.88 4.41
CA PRO A 518 19.60 7.70 3.30
C PRO A 518 19.94 7.13 1.93
N LEU A 519 20.90 6.19 1.81
CA LEU A 519 21.17 5.54 0.53
C LEU A 519 20.24 4.36 0.31
N ASP A 520 20.13 3.47 1.29
CA ASP A 520 19.28 2.29 1.18
C ASP A 520 17.81 2.70 0.97
N ARG A 521 17.40 3.82 1.59
CA ARG A 521 16.12 4.48 1.34
C ARG A 521 15.85 4.79 -0.12
N LEU A 522 16.85 5.16 -0.92
CA LEU A 522 16.61 5.47 -2.34
C LEU A 522 16.07 4.25 -3.10
N ALA A 523 16.56 3.05 -2.80
CA ALA A 523 16.09 1.80 -3.43
C ALA A 523 14.68 1.43 -2.96
N ILE A 524 14.39 1.57 -1.67
CA ILE A 524 13.06 1.32 -1.09
C ILE A 524 12.04 2.29 -1.71
N GLN A 525 12.37 3.58 -1.75
CA GLN A 525 11.51 4.64 -2.30
C GLN A 525 11.30 4.47 -3.82
N HIS A 526 12.34 4.04 -4.54
CA HIS A 526 12.24 3.78 -5.98
C HIS A 526 11.17 2.72 -6.30
N GLY A 527 11.15 1.61 -5.56
CA GLY A 527 10.16 0.58 -5.79
C GLY A 527 8.79 0.88 -5.16
N PHE A 528 8.74 1.54 -3.99
CA PHE A 528 7.48 2.06 -3.41
C PHE A 528 6.73 2.93 -4.42
N SER A 529 7.45 3.82 -5.10
CA SER A 529 6.90 4.77 -6.08
C SER A 529 6.44 4.15 -7.41
N GLN A 530 6.56 2.83 -7.59
CA GLN A 530 5.98 2.14 -8.75
C GLN A 530 4.45 2.06 -8.64
N VAL A 531 3.93 2.08 -7.41
CA VAL A 531 2.50 1.95 -7.13
C VAL A 531 1.99 3.05 -6.22
N HIS A 532 2.72 3.47 -5.16
CA HIS A 532 2.19 4.40 -4.16
C HIS A 532 2.77 5.82 -4.29
N PRO A 533 1.95 6.88 -4.15
CA PRO A 533 2.41 8.25 -4.32
C PRO A 533 3.32 8.71 -3.18
N ALA A 534 4.20 9.68 -3.46
CA ALA A 534 5.11 10.27 -2.47
C ALA A 534 4.39 10.88 -1.25
N ARG A 535 3.15 11.37 -1.44
CA ARG A 535 2.28 11.91 -0.40
C ARG A 535 2.02 10.97 0.78
N VAL A 536 2.12 9.66 0.61
CA VAL A 536 1.91 8.69 1.71
C VAL A 536 3.23 8.09 2.21
N MET A 537 4.37 8.43 1.61
CA MET A 537 5.66 7.80 1.85
C MET A 537 6.45 8.53 2.94
N ALA A 538 6.24 8.22 4.22
CA ALA A 538 7.02 8.86 5.27
C ALA A 538 8.51 8.47 5.20
N ALA A 539 9.39 9.46 5.31
CA ALA A 539 10.83 9.31 5.23
C ALA A 539 11.52 10.25 6.22
N TRP A 540 12.32 9.70 7.14
CA TRP A 540 12.88 10.45 8.26
C TRP A 540 14.38 10.66 8.13
N VAL A 541 14.82 11.83 8.57
CA VAL A 541 16.23 12.14 8.81
C VAL A 541 16.60 11.71 10.23
N THR A 542 17.51 10.74 10.36
CA THR A 542 18.04 10.25 11.64
C THR A 542 19.54 10.53 11.75
N ASP A 543 20.13 10.13 12.88
CA ASP A 543 21.53 10.41 13.22
C ASP A 543 22.52 9.75 12.25
N SER A 544 23.70 10.37 12.14
CA SER A 544 24.86 9.85 11.40
C SER A 544 26.03 9.67 12.37
N PRO A 545 26.72 8.51 12.39
CA PRO A 545 26.48 7.32 11.56
C PRO A 545 25.09 6.70 11.78
N ASN A 546 24.54 6.03 10.77
CA ASN A 546 23.27 5.30 10.90
C ASN A 546 23.44 4.17 11.92
N ASN A 547 22.95 4.38 13.14
CA ASN A 547 23.19 3.48 14.27
C ASN A 547 22.28 2.24 14.23
N GLN A 548 21.16 2.31 13.51
CA GLN A 548 20.15 1.25 13.49
C GLN A 548 20.58 0.03 12.68
N LEU A 549 21.31 0.20 11.56
CA LEU A 549 21.57 -0.91 10.64
C LEU A 549 23.03 -1.12 10.26
N ASN A 550 23.71 -0.07 9.75
CA ASN A 550 24.92 -0.29 8.94
C ASN A 550 26.10 0.62 9.29
N GLY A 551 25.94 1.58 10.22
CA GLY A 551 27.00 2.49 10.63
C GLY A 551 27.43 3.51 9.56
N ARG A 552 26.66 3.69 8.49
CA ARG A 552 27.03 4.58 7.38
C ARG A 552 27.07 6.03 7.84
N VAL A 553 28.15 6.72 7.52
CA VAL A 553 28.29 8.17 7.71
C VAL A 553 27.81 8.89 6.46
N SER A 554 26.97 9.92 6.64
CA SER A 554 26.47 10.73 5.54
C SER A 554 26.24 12.18 5.97
N SER A 555 26.31 13.12 5.02
CA SER A 555 26.05 14.53 5.29
C SER A 555 24.58 14.77 5.67
N LEU A 556 24.31 15.84 6.41
CA LEU A 556 22.94 16.25 6.75
C LEU A 556 22.14 16.55 5.48
N ARG A 557 22.73 17.28 4.53
CA ARG A 557 22.23 17.44 3.15
C ARG A 557 21.78 16.15 2.50
N PHE A 558 22.63 15.11 2.43
CA PHE A 558 22.27 13.87 1.74
C PHE A 558 21.07 13.19 2.40
N ARG A 559 21.01 13.19 3.74
CA ARG A 559 19.88 12.68 4.51
C ARG A 559 18.59 13.44 4.23
N PHE A 560 18.62 14.76 4.30
CA PHE A 560 17.45 15.60 4.02
C PHE A 560 16.95 15.42 2.59
N VAL A 561 17.83 15.55 1.58
CA VAL A 561 17.40 15.42 0.18
C VAL A 561 16.82 14.03 -0.09
N SER A 562 17.38 12.96 0.50
CA SER A 562 16.82 11.60 0.41
C SER A 562 15.41 11.50 0.99
N ALA A 563 15.20 12.05 2.19
CA ALA A 563 13.90 12.06 2.86
C ALA A 563 12.85 12.97 2.17
N MET A 564 13.28 14.05 1.51
CA MET A 564 12.40 14.95 0.77
C MET A 564 11.72 14.32 -0.46
N ALA A 565 12.08 13.09 -0.85
CA ALA A 565 11.36 12.36 -1.91
C ALA A 565 9.99 11.81 -1.47
N GLY A 566 9.67 11.90 -0.17
CA GLY A 566 8.38 11.51 0.40
C GLY A 566 7.82 12.60 1.31
N VAL A 567 7.14 12.18 2.38
CA VAL A 567 6.74 13.03 3.50
C VAL A 567 7.93 13.15 4.46
N LEU A 568 8.54 14.34 4.51
CA LEU A 568 9.72 14.59 5.33
C LEU A 568 9.39 14.48 6.82
N GLY A 569 10.19 13.73 7.55
CA GLY A 569 10.24 13.75 9.01
C GLY A 569 11.67 13.81 9.53
N VAL A 570 11.79 13.97 10.84
CA VAL A 570 13.06 13.95 11.58
C VAL A 570 12.90 12.99 12.76
N GLY A 571 13.90 12.16 13.01
CA GLY A 571 13.90 11.21 14.13
C GLY A 571 15.17 11.19 14.96
N GLY A 572 16.19 11.96 14.59
CA GLY A 572 17.47 12.00 15.32
C GLY A 572 17.35 12.58 16.73
N ASP A 573 18.34 12.28 17.58
CA ASP A 573 18.46 12.91 18.90
C ASP A 573 18.94 14.36 18.76
N LEU A 574 17.99 15.29 18.69
CA LEU A 574 18.26 16.72 18.53
C LEU A 574 19.07 17.32 19.68
N THR A 575 19.20 16.63 20.83
CA THR A 575 20.05 17.10 21.93
C THR A 575 21.54 16.89 21.65
N ARG A 576 21.86 16.02 20.69
CA ARG A 576 23.22 15.67 20.27
C ARG A 576 23.66 16.37 19.00
N TRP A 577 22.73 17.01 18.29
CA TRP A 577 23.04 17.82 17.10
C TRP A 577 23.68 19.14 17.54
N SER A 578 24.69 19.58 16.79
CA SER A 578 25.30 20.89 17.02
C SER A 578 24.34 22.02 16.64
N GLU A 579 24.60 23.23 17.14
CA GLU A 579 23.79 24.40 16.76
C GLU A 579 23.87 24.67 15.24
N GLU A 580 25.01 24.39 14.61
CA GLU A 580 25.15 24.47 13.15
C GLU A 580 24.30 23.42 12.43
N GLU A 581 24.25 22.18 12.92
CA GLU A 581 23.41 21.12 12.35
C GLU A 581 21.92 21.44 12.51
N LEU A 582 21.51 21.97 13.67
CA LEU A 582 20.13 22.41 13.91
C LEU A 582 19.74 23.58 12.99
N ALA A 583 20.65 24.54 12.79
CA ALA A 583 20.44 25.65 11.87
C ALA A 583 20.31 25.17 10.42
N GLU A 584 21.25 24.32 9.94
CA GLU A 584 21.18 23.72 8.60
C GLU A 584 19.88 22.91 8.43
N ALA A 585 19.49 22.13 9.43
CA ALA A 585 18.24 21.37 9.39
C ALA A 585 17.01 22.27 9.27
N GLY A 586 16.99 23.41 9.96
CA GLY A 586 15.93 24.42 9.83
C GLY A 586 15.81 24.98 8.41
N GLU A 587 16.94 25.20 7.72
CA GLU A 587 16.94 25.61 6.30
C GLU A 587 16.34 24.53 5.39
N TRP A 588 16.67 23.26 5.62
CA TRP A 588 16.09 22.15 4.87
C TRP A 588 14.59 21.99 5.13
N VAL A 589 14.14 22.13 6.37
CA VAL A 589 12.71 22.09 6.72
C VAL A 589 11.97 23.24 6.03
N ALA A 590 12.53 24.45 6.04
CA ALA A 590 11.95 25.61 5.34
C ALA A 590 11.85 25.35 3.82
N LEU A 591 12.93 24.86 3.20
CA LEU A 591 12.92 24.50 1.78
C LEU A 591 11.86 23.43 1.48
N TYR A 592 11.74 22.39 2.31
CA TYR A 592 10.75 21.35 2.10
C TYR A 592 9.32 21.90 2.15
N LYS A 593 9.01 22.83 3.06
CA LYS A 593 7.69 23.48 3.10
C LYS A 593 7.36 24.22 1.81
N GLU A 594 8.35 24.78 1.12
CA GLU A 594 8.15 25.42 -0.19
C GLU A 594 7.91 24.39 -1.32
N ILE A 595 8.60 23.25 -1.30
CA ILE A 595 8.52 22.25 -2.38
C ILE A 595 7.48 21.14 -2.14
N ARG A 596 7.02 20.92 -0.90
CA ARG A 596 6.11 19.83 -0.56
C ARG A 596 4.81 19.83 -1.37
N PRO A 597 4.24 20.97 -1.79
CA PRO A 597 3.04 20.92 -2.62
C PRO A 597 3.32 20.25 -3.98
N VAL A 598 4.54 20.38 -4.50
CA VAL A 598 4.97 19.74 -5.75
C VAL A 598 5.38 18.28 -5.49
N VAL A 599 6.14 18.01 -4.43
CA VAL A 599 6.60 16.64 -4.10
C VAL A 599 5.42 15.72 -3.74
N GLN A 600 4.55 16.17 -2.85
CA GLN A 600 3.47 15.32 -2.33
C GLN A 600 2.39 15.11 -3.40
N HIS A 601 1.99 16.17 -4.12
CA HIS A 601 0.82 16.11 -5.00
C HIS A 601 1.12 16.07 -6.50
N GLY A 602 2.36 16.34 -6.89
CA GLY A 602 2.76 16.39 -8.28
C GLY A 602 2.92 15.02 -8.94
N ASP A 603 3.14 15.08 -10.24
CA ASP A 603 3.48 13.92 -11.05
C ASP A 603 4.94 13.57 -10.87
N LEU A 604 5.20 12.33 -10.43
CA LEU A 604 6.53 11.79 -10.24
C LEU A 604 7.07 11.18 -11.56
N TYR A 605 8.27 11.61 -11.93
CA TYR A 605 9.08 11.06 -13.00
C TYR A 605 10.39 10.51 -12.41
N ARG A 606 10.59 9.19 -12.51
CA ARG A 606 11.88 8.57 -12.18
C ARG A 606 12.84 8.82 -13.33
N LEU A 607 13.87 9.63 -13.10
CA LEU A 607 14.81 10.03 -14.15
C LEU A 607 15.99 9.07 -14.27
N ARG A 608 16.52 8.61 -13.13
CA ARG A 608 17.52 7.55 -13.05
C ARG A 608 17.36 6.72 -11.78
N PRO A 609 17.41 5.38 -11.87
CA PRO A 609 17.31 4.51 -10.70
C PRO A 609 18.57 4.55 -9.82
N PRO A 610 18.46 4.18 -8.53
CA PRO A 610 19.60 4.10 -7.61
C PRO A 610 20.46 2.85 -7.89
N ALA A 611 21.39 2.97 -8.84
CA ALA A 611 22.22 1.84 -9.31
C ALA A 611 23.74 2.06 -9.11
N GLY A 612 24.15 2.73 -8.03
CA GLY A 612 25.57 2.95 -7.69
C GLY A 612 26.15 4.31 -8.06
N GLY A 613 25.51 5.05 -8.98
CA GLY A 613 25.97 6.36 -9.46
C GLY A 613 24.96 7.48 -9.23
N LEU A 614 24.81 8.36 -10.21
CA LEU A 614 23.78 9.41 -10.20
C LEU A 614 22.38 8.78 -10.26
N SER A 615 21.55 9.08 -9.28
CA SER A 615 20.12 8.79 -9.26
C SER A 615 19.33 10.09 -9.12
N ALA A 616 18.11 10.11 -9.66
CA ALA A 616 17.29 11.30 -9.59
C ALA A 616 15.81 11.00 -9.83
N VAL A 617 14.98 11.80 -9.17
CA VAL A 617 13.55 11.90 -9.41
C VAL A 617 13.15 13.35 -9.66
N GLN A 618 12.05 13.53 -10.36
CA GLN A 618 11.46 14.83 -10.63
C GLN A 618 9.97 14.80 -10.30
N TYR A 619 9.49 15.86 -9.67
CA TYR A 619 8.07 16.11 -9.42
C TYR A 619 7.64 17.33 -10.21
N VAL A 620 6.49 17.25 -10.89
CA VAL A 620 5.93 18.37 -11.66
C VAL A 620 4.51 18.65 -11.19
N ARG A 621 4.20 19.93 -10.91
CA ARG A 621 2.85 20.38 -10.57
C ARG A 621 2.62 21.79 -11.12
N GLY A 622 1.73 21.91 -12.10
CA GLY A 622 1.48 23.18 -12.77
C GLY A 622 2.76 23.73 -13.41
N ASP A 623 3.14 24.95 -13.04
CA ASP A 623 4.31 25.64 -13.56
C ASP A 623 5.61 25.35 -12.77
N GLU A 624 5.54 24.55 -11.71
CA GLU A 624 6.68 24.22 -10.86
C GLU A 624 7.19 22.79 -11.13
N SER A 625 8.50 22.63 -11.15
CA SER A 625 9.19 21.34 -11.26
C SER A 625 10.32 21.27 -10.24
N VAL A 626 10.35 20.20 -9.45
CA VAL A 626 11.37 19.96 -8.41
C VAL A 626 12.15 18.71 -8.78
N VAL A 627 13.47 18.82 -8.88
CA VAL A 627 14.38 17.69 -9.14
C VAL A 627 15.17 17.41 -7.87
N LEU A 628 15.10 16.17 -7.40
CA LEU A 628 15.95 15.65 -6.32
C LEU A 628 16.98 14.72 -6.94
N ALA A 629 18.26 14.99 -6.72
CA ALA A 629 19.36 14.25 -7.31
C ALA A 629 20.38 13.85 -6.25
N TRP A 630 20.88 12.62 -6.36
CA TRP A 630 21.86 12.03 -5.45
C TRP A 630 22.98 11.37 -6.23
N LEU A 631 24.21 11.63 -5.83
CA LEU A 631 25.39 10.93 -6.30
C LEU A 631 25.88 10.03 -5.17
N GLN A 632 25.70 8.72 -5.34
CA GLN A 632 26.15 7.74 -4.36
C GLN A 632 27.68 7.70 -4.29
N ALA A 633 28.33 7.49 -5.43
CA ALA A 633 29.78 7.41 -5.53
C ALA A 633 30.28 8.05 -6.83
N GLN A 634 31.47 8.65 -6.78
CA GLN A 634 32.16 9.15 -7.96
C GLN A 634 33.37 8.28 -8.30
N HIS A 635 33.39 7.73 -9.52
CA HIS A 635 34.49 6.90 -10.00
C HIS A 635 35.41 7.68 -10.94
N TYR A 636 36.72 7.55 -10.77
CA TYR A 636 37.76 8.10 -11.67
C TYR A 636 37.66 9.62 -11.94
N GLY A 637 36.97 10.38 -11.09
CA GLY A 637 36.68 11.81 -11.33
C GLY A 637 35.70 12.05 -12.48
N GLU A 638 34.98 11.02 -12.94
CA GLU A 638 33.99 11.14 -14.01
C GLU A 638 32.87 12.09 -13.61
N ALA A 639 32.53 13.00 -14.53
CA ALA A 639 31.47 13.96 -14.29
C ALA A 639 30.10 13.28 -14.36
N ALA A 640 29.21 13.62 -13.42
CA ALA A 640 27.84 13.13 -13.43
C ALA A 640 27.14 13.49 -14.76
N PRO A 641 26.45 12.53 -15.41
CA PRO A 641 25.79 12.76 -16.69
C PRO A 641 24.59 13.70 -16.56
N ALA A 642 24.30 14.49 -17.60
CA ALA A 642 23.15 15.41 -17.59
C ALA A 642 21.81 14.67 -17.43
N LEU A 643 20.96 15.15 -16.53
CA LEU A 643 19.62 14.62 -16.27
C LEU A 643 18.63 15.18 -17.29
N ARG A 644 18.18 14.35 -18.23
CA ARG A 644 17.08 14.72 -19.11
C ARG A 644 15.79 14.75 -18.31
N LEU A 645 15.17 15.91 -18.18
CA LEU A 645 13.93 16.09 -17.43
C LEU A 645 12.73 15.56 -18.24
N ARG A 646 11.57 15.45 -17.61
CA ARG A 646 10.29 15.00 -18.18
C ARG A 646 9.15 15.90 -17.71
N GLY A 647 7.99 15.77 -18.34
CA GLY A 647 6.78 16.51 -17.95
C GLY A 647 6.85 18.03 -18.14
N LEU A 648 7.81 18.54 -18.91
CA LEU A 648 7.97 19.97 -19.21
C LEU A 648 7.39 20.31 -20.60
N ASP A 649 6.90 21.53 -20.76
CA ASP A 649 6.52 22.08 -22.07
C ASP A 649 7.79 22.43 -22.86
N PRO A 650 8.04 21.81 -24.04
CA PRO A 650 9.22 22.07 -24.84
C PRO A 650 9.33 23.51 -25.36
N ALA A 651 8.21 24.22 -25.54
CA ALA A 651 8.17 25.58 -26.06
C ALA A 651 8.39 26.65 -24.98
N ALA A 652 8.19 26.27 -23.71
CA ALA A 652 8.29 27.16 -22.57
C ALA A 652 9.74 27.44 -22.13
N THR A 653 9.86 28.39 -21.22
CA THR A 653 11.10 28.78 -20.56
C THR A 653 10.98 28.52 -19.07
N TYR A 654 12.06 28.07 -18.45
CA TYR A 654 12.10 27.71 -17.03
C TYR A 654 13.27 28.41 -16.35
N GLU A 655 13.02 29.07 -15.24
CA GLU A 655 14.04 29.67 -14.38
C GLU A 655 14.43 28.71 -13.25
N CYS A 656 15.73 28.48 -13.08
CA CYS A 656 16.29 27.75 -11.94
C CYS A 656 16.40 28.67 -10.74
N ARG A 657 15.58 28.45 -9.70
CA ARG A 657 15.49 29.35 -8.54
C ARG A 657 16.79 29.42 -7.73
N GLU A 658 17.62 28.39 -7.80
CA GLU A 658 18.90 28.35 -7.09
C GLU A 658 20.00 29.18 -7.78
N THR A 659 19.92 29.38 -9.11
CA THR A 659 21.00 30.01 -9.90
C THR A 659 20.56 31.25 -10.68
N GLY A 660 19.26 31.47 -10.84
CA GLY A 660 18.69 32.46 -11.77
C GLY A 660 18.89 32.12 -13.25
N GLU A 661 19.45 30.94 -13.55
CA GLU A 661 19.66 30.52 -14.94
C GLU A 661 18.33 30.21 -15.62
N VAL A 662 18.21 30.66 -16.86
CA VAL A 662 17.01 30.49 -17.67
C VAL A 662 17.28 29.43 -18.74
N HIS A 663 16.44 28.39 -18.75
CA HIS A 663 16.55 27.26 -19.66
C HIS A 663 15.31 27.14 -20.56
N ARG A 664 15.50 26.74 -21.81
CA ARG A 664 14.40 26.37 -22.70
C ARG A 664 13.94 24.94 -22.37
N GLY A 665 12.62 24.70 -22.34
CA GLY A 665 12.06 23.38 -22.04
C GLY A 665 12.63 22.28 -22.93
N ALA A 666 12.71 22.51 -24.24
CA ALA A 666 13.33 21.58 -25.19
C ALA A 666 14.79 21.22 -24.84
N VAL A 667 15.57 22.16 -24.31
CA VAL A 667 16.97 21.90 -23.90
C VAL A 667 17.00 20.99 -22.68
N LEU A 668 16.15 21.25 -21.67
CA LEU A 668 16.04 20.41 -20.47
C LEU A 668 15.56 18.99 -20.80
N LEU A 669 14.67 18.84 -21.79
CA LEU A 669 14.17 17.54 -22.24
C LEU A 669 15.22 16.74 -23.03
N HIS A 670 15.95 17.37 -23.96
CA HIS A 670 16.84 16.66 -24.89
C HIS A 670 18.31 16.60 -24.45
N HIS A 671 18.85 17.70 -23.91
CA HIS A 671 20.25 17.78 -23.46
C HIS A 671 20.38 17.56 -21.95
N GLY A 672 19.36 17.93 -21.18
CA GLY A 672 19.30 17.70 -19.74
C GLY A 672 20.02 18.75 -18.90
N LEU A 673 19.79 18.65 -17.60
CA LEU A 673 20.35 19.50 -16.55
C LEU A 673 21.65 18.91 -15.99
N ARG A 674 22.70 19.71 -15.86
CA ARG A 674 23.93 19.32 -15.15
C ARG A 674 23.80 19.64 -13.67
N THR A 675 23.87 18.64 -12.81
CA THR A 675 23.65 18.81 -11.36
C THR A 675 24.84 19.46 -10.65
N GLY A 676 26.06 19.19 -11.13
CA GLY A 676 27.31 19.64 -10.51
C GLY A 676 27.77 18.80 -9.32
N LEU A 677 27.06 17.71 -9.00
CA LEU A 677 27.39 16.80 -7.89
C LEU A 677 28.77 16.16 -8.07
N ARG A 678 29.52 16.02 -6.97
CA ARG A 678 30.87 15.43 -6.94
C ARG A 678 31.12 14.67 -5.63
N GLY A 679 32.07 13.75 -5.66
CA GLY A 679 32.41 12.91 -4.51
C GLY A 679 31.33 11.87 -4.20
N ASP A 680 31.40 11.33 -2.98
CA ASP A 680 30.48 10.31 -2.48
C ASP A 680 29.41 10.95 -1.59
N PHE A 681 28.19 10.43 -1.65
CA PHE A 681 27.05 10.91 -0.88
C PHE A 681 26.79 12.42 -0.98
N ASP A 682 26.85 12.96 -2.20
CA ASP A 682 26.43 14.34 -2.49
C ASP A 682 25.00 14.36 -3.03
N ALA A 683 24.26 15.43 -2.74
CA ALA A 683 22.86 15.55 -3.13
C ALA A 683 22.46 17.00 -3.39
N LYS A 684 21.43 17.21 -4.22
CA LYS A 684 20.96 18.53 -4.60
C LYS A 684 19.46 18.54 -4.88
N VAL A 685 18.82 19.64 -4.48
CA VAL A 685 17.48 20.03 -4.90
C VAL A 685 17.62 21.09 -5.99
N VAL A 686 16.85 20.98 -7.07
CA VAL A 686 16.74 22.01 -8.11
C VAL A 686 15.27 22.35 -8.33
N ARG A 687 14.91 23.63 -8.22
CA ARG A 687 13.55 24.14 -8.43
C ARG A 687 13.50 24.93 -9.72
N LEU A 688 12.64 24.49 -10.62
CA LEU A 688 12.40 25.11 -11.92
C LEU A 688 10.98 25.66 -11.94
N ARG A 689 10.85 26.94 -12.28
CA ARG A 689 9.55 27.60 -12.48
C ARG A 689 9.39 28.02 -13.93
N ARG A 690 8.26 27.69 -14.54
CA ARG A 690 7.89 28.20 -15.87
C ARG A 690 7.64 29.70 -15.80
N ILE A 691 8.23 30.46 -16.74
CA ILE A 691 8.10 31.92 -16.85
C ILE A 691 7.55 32.36 -18.20
#